data_AF-A0A328SJL6-F1
#
_entry.id   AF-A0A328SJL6-F1
#
_cell.length_a   1.000
_cell.length_b   1.000
_cell.length_c   1.000
_cell.angle_alpha   90.00
_cell.angle_beta   90.00
_cell.angle_gamma   90.00
#
_symmetry.space_group_name_H-M   'P 1'
#
loop_
_entity.id
_entity.type
_entity.pdbx_description
1 polymer ?
#
loop_
_entity_poly.entity_id
_entity_poly.type
_entity_poly.pdbx_seq_one_letter_code
_entity_poly.pdbx_strand_id
1 'polypeptide(L)'
;MKAIFLFTTLLILLIGVGCAAAADLDNDSHAADTVEQTGTADTSSIDNKIVNKVNKQEVASTTKAATKDYTVTEKTYSKYFDNNAVAKNSVISNNSKLILSGNFKNKDFIFDNIKLTVTSKQNSVLYNTSIVAQNGAQVVLDGLTIKNTNKNKEAIIFESNGNTINNSEIEIVDNKAMHAIDITGNKTTIKGSFFNITMPSADVEYDANWVGHPVSSGIFISSNDNLIYDTVLYMDASEKTGYYPSADGIDIQSPDTSITINNNVVRGAVVVVNGPSYVYGINVGRAKNTKLEDVTVGAQSNYYADAIQLFDANTISISGDLDSEATIEAYGIYSTAMGSGISQNIKLNDLDITVNATKATGALIEGSSDVTISDSEFEITGDTATAVDAHVDWMGNVPKNILIEDSEMNIDGTADNSVLYFGLCENVTVTNNMIESTKGSEIYFNNTSKGSVTNNLIGIADSIYGDNAVKTTESDTVVKNNSGIYKLTNKNYSRFFDNDGVIKAGAVTNGSLLTAYGKFTNKDFIFDNVQLTFEGDENSVFYNTSIITQNNAKVTVTDVTIDNKNTNTYAILFESKGNTLKDSIITVKDNKAIHAVELSGDNNVLDGDYLYITMPSADVEYDANYVGHPVTSALFISSDNNLVEDTTIYLDASKKTGSYPSADAIDIQS
;
A
#
# COMPACT_ATOMS: atom_id res chain seq x y z
N MET A 1 -13.05 -37.07 -14.88
CA MET A 1 -12.56 -36.92 -13.50
C MET A 1 -12.75 -35.52 -12.89
N LYS A 2 -13.33 -34.54 -13.60
CA LYS A 2 -13.68 -33.21 -13.04
C LYS A 2 -15.10 -33.09 -12.45
N ALA A 3 -15.91 -34.15 -12.52
CA ALA A 3 -17.30 -34.16 -12.02
C ALA A 3 -17.46 -34.73 -10.60
N ILE A 4 -16.40 -35.29 -10.01
CA ILE A 4 -16.45 -35.89 -8.66
C ILE A 4 -16.12 -34.85 -7.57
N PHE A 5 -15.40 -33.78 -7.89
CA PHE A 5 -15.02 -32.76 -6.90
C PHE A 5 -16.17 -31.81 -6.54
N LEU A 6 -17.08 -31.51 -7.49
CA LEU A 6 -18.26 -30.68 -7.23
C LEU A 6 -19.32 -31.41 -6.38
N PHE A 7 -19.29 -32.75 -6.33
CA PHE A 7 -20.24 -33.53 -5.55
C PHE A 7 -19.85 -33.63 -4.06
N THR A 8 -18.57 -33.51 -3.69
CA THR A 8 -18.15 -33.63 -2.29
C THR A 8 -18.44 -32.36 -1.49
N THR A 9 -18.29 -31.18 -2.09
CA THR A 9 -18.67 -29.89 -1.46
C THR A 9 -20.18 -29.72 -1.37
N LEU A 10 -20.95 -30.22 -2.35
CA LEU A 10 -22.42 -30.17 -2.33
C LEU A 10 -23.05 -31.20 -1.36
N LEU A 11 -22.37 -32.33 -1.09
CA LEU A 11 -22.87 -33.37 -0.17
C LEU A 11 -22.67 -33.00 1.32
N ILE A 12 -21.70 -32.16 1.64
CA ILE A 12 -21.52 -31.59 3.00
C ILE A 12 -22.58 -30.51 3.29
N LEU A 13 -23.07 -29.82 2.25
CA LEU A 13 -24.13 -28.81 2.36
C LEU A 13 -25.53 -29.40 2.61
N LEU A 14 -25.76 -30.69 2.32
CA LEU A 14 -27.08 -31.34 2.35
C LEU A 14 -27.39 -32.15 3.62
N ILE A 15 -26.47 -32.25 4.57
CA ILE A 15 -26.67 -33.01 5.84
C ILE A 15 -27.06 -32.08 7.03
N GLY A 16 -27.02 -30.75 6.85
CA GLY A 16 -27.38 -29.78 7.90
C GLY A 16 -28.87 -29.43 8.03
N VAL A 17 -29.73 -29.87 7.11
CA VAL A 17 -31.18 -29.58 7.16
C VAL A 17 -31.94 -30.81 7.60
N GLY A 18 -32.10 -30.98 8.91
CA GLY A 18 -33.03 -31.96 9.46
C GLY A 18 -32.80 -32.30 10.91
N CYS A 19 -33.31 -31.46 11.83
CA CYS A 19 -34.03 -31.90 13.02
C CYS A 19 -34.63 -30.68 13.74
N ALA A 20 -35.92 -30.46 13.52
CA ALA A 20 -36.74 -29.69 14.44
C ALA A 20 -37.01 -30.53 15.70
N ALA A 21 -36.93 -29.90 16.87
CA ALA A 21 -37.80 -30.23 18.00
C ALA A 21 -37.94 -29.02 18.92
N ALA A 22 -39.19 -28.66 19.17
CA ALA A 22 -39.68 -27.57 20.00
C ALA A 22 -39.48 -27.80 21.50
N ALA A 23 -39.44 -26.71 22.27
CA ALA A 23 -40.30 -26.55 23.45
C ALA A 23 -40.32 -25.09 23.93
N ASP A 24 -41.55 -24.58 24.08
CA ASP A 24 -41.99 -23.41 24.84
C ASP A 24 -41.32 -23.24 26.21
N LEU A 25 -41.19 -21.99 26.67
CA LEU A 25 -42.04 -21.45 27.76
C LEU A 25 -41.73 -19.97 28.07
N ASP A 26 -42.79 -19.17 27.88
CA ASP A 26 -43.30 -18.08 28.73
C ASP A 26 -42.48 -16.81 29.07
N ASN A 27 -43.01 -15.71 28.53
CA ASN A 27 -43.61 -14.54 29.19
C ASN A 27 -42.82 -13.57 30.10
N ASP A 28 -43.30 -12.33 29.93
CA ASP A 28 -43.16 -11.10 30.72
C ASP A 28 -41.84 -10.33 30.60
N SER A 29 -41.82 -9.00 30.53
CA SER A 29 -42.80 -7.95 30.22
C SER A 29 -42.02 -6.63 30.28
N HIS A 30 -42.38 -5.64 29.45
CA HIS A 30 -42.14 -4.19 29.65
C HIS A 30 -40.67 -3.69 29.71
N ALA A 31 -40.29 -2.48 29.29
CA ALA A 31 -40.90 -1.39 28.54
C ALA A 31 -39.72 -0.53 28.03
N ALA A 32 -39.96 0.21 26.95
CA ALA A 32 -39.07 1.21 26.40
C ALA A 32 -38.79 2.33 27.42
N ASP A 33 -37.58 2.91 27.36
CA ASP A 33 -37.48 4.36 27.52
C ASP A 33 -36.29 4.93 26.71
N THR A 34 -36.64 5.85 25.84
CA THR A 34 -35.80 6.70 25.00
C THR A 34 -35.49 7.99 25.75
N VAL A 35 -34.23 8.43 25.82
CA VAL A 35 -33.91 9.85 26.05
C VAL A 35 -32.68 10.24 25.23
N GLU A 36 -32.92 11.01 24.17
CA GLU A 36 -31.97 12.00 23.65
C GLU A 36 -31.75 13.09 24.70
N GLN A 37 -30.51 13.53 24.92
CA GLN A 37 -30.25 14.97 24.99
C GLN A 37 -28.81 15.36 24.73
N THR A 38 -28.71 16.35 23.86
CA THR A 38 -27.58 17.20 23.47
C THR A 38 -27.05 18.05 24.62
N GLY A 39 -25.76 18.44 24.55
CA GLY A 39 -25.20 19.44 25.44
C GLY A 39 -23.69 19.62 25.32
N THR A 40 -23.28 20.54 24.45
CA THR A 40 -21.95 21.15 24.35
C THR A 40 -21.56 21.90 25.64
N ALA A 41 -20.28 21.86 26.01
CA ALA A 41 -19.62 22.92 26.77
C ALA A 41 -18.09 22.87 26.60
N ASP A 42 -17.60 23.81 25.81
CA ASP A 42 -16.25 24.38 25.87
C ASP A 42 -16.15 25.29 27.11
N THR A 43 -14.99 25.30 27.79
CA THR A 43 -14.23 26.49 28.24
C THR A 43 -13.28 26.22 29.44
N SER A 44 -12.01 26.55 29.18
CA SER A 44 -11.04 27.25 30.03
C SER A 44 -10.55 26.67 31.37
N SER A 45 -9.26 26.31 31.33
CA SER A 45 -8.17 26.73 32.23
C SER A 45 -8.50 27.58 33.47
N ILE A 46 -8.09 27.10 34.65
CA ILE A 46 -7.57 27.96 35.73
C ILE A 46 -6.34 27.31 36.36
N ASP A 47 -5.30 28.12 36.44
CA ASP A 47 -3.96 27.89 36.93
C ASP A 47 -3.85 28.22 38.43
N ASN A 48 -3.12 27.36 39.15
CA ASN A 48 -2.29 27.58 40.34
C ASN A 48 -2.66 28.49 41.54
N LYS A 49 -2.36 27.91 42.73
CA LYS A 49 -1.98 28.49 44.05
C LYS A 49 -3.07 28.85 45.06
N ILE A 50 -3.32 27.93 46.00
CA ILE A 50 -3.52 28.25 47.43
C ILE A 50 -2.65 27.34 48.31
N VAL A 51 -2.07 27.95 49.34
CA VAL A 51 -0.96 27.54 50.20
C VAL A 51 -1.43 26.79 51.47
N ASN A 52 -0.74 25.70 51.80
CA ASN A 52 -0.46 25.07 53.12
C ASN A 52 -1.32 25.43 54.37
N LYS A 53 -1.93 24.42 55.01
CA LYS A 53 -1.46 23.76 56.27
C LYS A 53 -2.47 22.77 56.89
N VAL A 54 -1.92 21.72 57.54
CA VAL A 54 -2.51 20.76 58.52
C VAL A 54 -3.29 19.59 57.88
N ASN A 55 -2.84 18.32 57.89
CA ASN A 55 -2.38 17.48 59.00
C ASN A 55 -1.31 16.46 58.57
N LYS A 56 -0.29 16.28 59.43
CA LYS A 56 0.59 15.11 59.43
C LYS A 56 -0.22 13.89 59.87
N GLN A 57 -0.44 12.95 58.95
CA GLN A 57 -0.64 11.55 59.30
C GLN A 57 0.40 10.77 58.51
N GLU A 58 1.26 10.05 59.22
CA GLU A 58 2.32 9.22 58.67
C GLU A 58 1.71 8.18 57.72
N VAL A 59 1.79 8.45 56.42
CA VAL A 59 1.78 7.38 55.42
C VAL A 59 3.23 6.97 55.28
N ALA A 60 3.53 5.77 55.74
CA ALA A 60 4.82 5.13 55.58
C ALA A 60 5.30 5.33 54.13
N SER A 61 6.38 6.08 53.98
CA SER A 61 7.09 6.16 52.71
C SER A 61 7.50 4.73 52.35
N THR A 62 6.85 4.15 51.34
CA THR A 62 7.41 3.00 50.63
C THR A 62 8.69 3.51 49.97
N THR A 63 9.80 3.37 50.70
CA THR A 63 11.15 3.55 50.21
C THR A 63 11.26 2.88 48.86
N LYS A 64 11.45 3.69 47.81
CA LYS A 64 11.83 3.25 46.47
C LYS A 64 13.04 2.32 46.66
N ALA A 65 12.81 1.02 46.55
CA ALA A 65 13.84 0.02 46.82
C ALA A 65 15.03 0.30 45.90
N ALA A 66 16.24 0.32 46.46
CA ALA A 66 17.46 0.49 45.69
C ALA A 66 17.52 -0.61 44.62
N THR A 67 17.67 -0.20 43.35
CA THR A 67 17.98 -1.07 42.21
C THR A 67 19.26 -1.83 42.54
N LYS A 68 19.16 -3.14 42.73
CA LYS A 68 20.30 -4.01 43.01
C LYS A 68 20.65 -4.81 41.76
N ASP A 69 21.94 -4.91 41.48
CA ASP A 69 22.44 -5.69 40.34
C ASP A 69 22.84 -7.09 40.79
N TYR A 70 22.41 -8.09 40.03
CA TYR A 70 22.68 -9.50 40.27
C TYR A 70 23.36 -10.10 39.03
N THR A 71 24.65 -10.39 39.11
CA THR A 71 25.33 -11.13 38.03
C THR A 71 25.10 -12.63 38.19
N VAL A 72 24.55 -13.25 37.16
CA VAL A 72 24.35 -14.69 37.04
C VAL A 72 25.31 -15.23 35.99
N THR A 73 25.93 -16.35 36.30
CA THR A 73 26.69 -17.19 35.35
C THR A 73 26.07 -18.59 35.38
N GLU A 74 26.40 -19.42 34.40
CA GLU A 74 26.00 -20.84 34.39
C GLU A 74 26.30 -21.54 35.73
N LYS A 75 27.47 -21.27 36.33
CA LYS A 75 27.89 -21.86 37.61
C LYS A 75 27.10 -21.37 38.82
N THR A 76 26.56 -20.15 38.76
CA THR A 76 25.83 -19.53 39.86
C THR A 76 24.33 -19.55 39.65
N TYR A 77 23.84 -20.16 38.57
CA TYR A 77 22.42 -20.22 38.20
C TYR A 77 21.55 -20.72 39.36
N SER A 78 21.92 -21.84 39.99
CA SER A 78 21.17 -22.45 41.10
C SER A 78 21.12 -21.61 42.38
N LYS A 79 21.93 -20.56 42.50
CA LYS A 79 21.81 -19.57 43.59
C LYS A 79 20.57 -18.69 43.42
N TYR A 80 20.23 -18.38 42.19
CA TYR A 80 19.20 -17.39 41.83
C TYR A 80 17.90 -18.05 41.36
N PHE A 81 17.99 -19.26 40.79
CA PHE A 81 16.86 -20.05 40.30
C PHE A 81 16.77 -21.36 41.07
N ASP A 82 15.56 -21.89 41.20
CA ASP A 82 15.32 -23.22 41.75
C ASP A 82 15.44 -24.34 40.70
N ASN A 83 15.10 -25.56 41.07
CA ASN A 83 15.21 -26.72 40.18
C ASN A 83 14.15 -26.74 39.07
N ASN A 84 13.10 -25.92 39.21
CA ASN A 84 12.05 -25.73 38.22
C ASN A 84 12.29 -24.48 37.37
N ALA A 85 13.52 -23.93 37.42
CA ALA A 85 13.90 -22.69 36.76
C ALA A 85 13.18 -21.43 37.25
N VAL A 86 12.51 -21.47 38.41
CA VAL A 86 11.80 -20.31 38.97
C VAL A 86 12.76 -19.41 39.72
N ALA A 87 12.69 -18.11 39.44
CA ALA A 87 13.44 -17.08 40.14
C ALA A 87 13.13 -17.09 41.64
N LYS A 88 14.17 -17.14 42.48
CA LYS A 88 14.03 -17.11 43.93
C LYS A 88 13.81 -15.68 44.40
N ASN A 89 12.55 -15.30 44.61
CA ASN A 89 12.16 -13.95 45.09
C ASN A 89 12.74 -13.60 46.48
N SER A 90 13.21 -14.59 47.25
CA SER A 90 13.97 -14.35 48.49
C SER A 90 15.42 -13.92 48.25
N VAL A 91 15.93 -14.08 47.04
CA VAL A 91 17.32 -13.76 46.63
C VAL A 91 17.34 -12.54 45.71
N ILE A 92 16.46 -12.51 44.71
CA ILE A 92 16.32 -11.42 43.74
C ILE A 92 15.22 -10.48 44.22
N SER A 93 15.56 -9.22 44.49
CA SER A 93 14.58 -8.21 44.90
C SER A 93 13.79 -7.65 43.71
N ASN A 94 12.56 -7.21 43.92
CA ASN A 94 11.79 -6.47 42.92
C ASN A 94 12.53 -5.20 42.45
N ASN A 95 12.25 -4.79 41.21
CA ASN A 95 12.85 -3.68 40.49
C ASN A 95 14.39 -3.77 40.40
N SER A 96 14.94 -4.98 40.40
CA SER A 96 16.38 -5.22 40.27
C SER A 96 16.81 -5.42 38.81
N LYS A 97 18.13 -5.46 38.60
CA LYS A 97 18.73 -5.82 37.32
C LYS A 97 19.45 -7.17 37.43
N LEU A 98 19.05 -8.13 36.61
CA LEU A 98 19.69 -9.43 36.46
C LEU A 98 20.62 -9.39 35.25
N ILE A 99 21.92 -9.61 35.45
CA ILE A 99 22.95 -9.52 34.41
C ILE A 99 23.47 -10.93 34.11
N LEU A 100 23.11 -11.47 32.94
CA LEU A 100 23.54 -12.78 32.47
C LEU A 100 24.95 -12.69 31.86
N SER A 101 25.90 -13.43 32.42
CA SER A 101 27.31 -13.39 32.06
C SER A 101 27.83 -14.77 31.64
N GLY A 102 28.14 -14.93 30.36
CA GLY A 102 28.62 -16.17 29.75
C GLY A 102 27.50 -16.93 29.02
N ASN A 103 27.81 -18.17 28.64
CA ASN A 103 26.89 -19.01 27.87
C ASN A 103 26.07 -19.91 28.80
N PHE A 104 24.75 -19.83 28.66
CA PHE A 104 23.81 -20.69 29.38
C PHE A 104 23.33 -21.79 28.46
N LYS A 105 23.31 -23.05 28.92
CA LYS A 105 22.92 -24.19 28.07
C LYS A 105 21.81 -24.98 28.73
N ASN A 106 20.67 -25.09 28.05
CA ASN A 106 19.49 -25.82 28.55
C ASN A 106 19.06 -25.30 29.93
N LYS A 107 19.02 -23.97 30.09
CA LYS A 107 18.61 -23.29 31.31
C LYS A 107 17.43 -22.41 30.99
N ASP A 108 16.24 -22.83 31.41
CA ASP A 108 15.06 -21.98 31.30
C ASP A 108 15.09 -20.88 32.38
N PHE A 109 14.29 -19.83 32.22
CA PHE A 109 14.18 -18.73 33.18
C PHE A 109 12.70 -18.41 33.39
N ILE A 110 12.16 -18.74 34.57
CA ILE A 110 10.76 -18.46 34.91
C ILE A 110 10.71 -17.35 35.96
N PHE A 111 10.05 -16.26 35.60
CA PHE A 111 9.81 -15.11 36.46
C PHE A 111 8.36 -15.13 36.94
N ASP A 112 8.18 -15.31 38.24
CA ASP A 112 6.87 -15.44 38.88
C ASP A 112 6.71 -14.37 39.96
N ASN A 113 5.70 -13.50 39.79
CA ASN A 113 5.37 -12.41 40.72
C ASN A 113 6.57 -11.49 41.05
N ILE A 114 7.46 -11.27 40.07
CA ILE A 114 8.67 -10.46 40.23
C ILE A 114 8.79 -9.44 39.10
N LYS A 115 9.26 -8.24 39.45
CA LYS A 115 9.53 -7.14 38.52
C LYS A 115 11.03 -6.94 38.38
N LEU A 116 11.59 -7.00 37.18
CA LEU A 116 13.03 -6.81 36.98
C LEU A 116 13.40 -6.54 35.51
N THR A 117 14.63 -6.08 35.32
CA THR A 117 15.28 -6.03 34.00
C THR A 117 16.30 -7.17 33.90
N VAL A 118 16.20 -8.01 32.88
CA VAL A 118 17.21 -8.99 32.50
C VAL A 118 18.03 -8.43 31.36
N THR A 119 19.34 -8.38 31.54
CA THR A 119 20.28 -8.00 30.47
C THR A 119 21.39 -9.02 30.36
N SER A 120 22.21 -8.89 29.33
CA SER A 120 23.38 -9.74 29.13
C SER A 120 24.66 -8.89 29.09
N LYS A 121 25.78 -9.47 29.56
CA LYS A 121 27.11 -8.93 29.21
C LYS A 121 27.38 -9.21 27.73
N GLN A 122 28.22 -8.38 27.12
CA GLN A 122 28.67 -8.58 25.74
C GLN A 122 29.13 -10.03 25.50
N ASN A 123 28.63 -10.64 24.42
CA ASN A 123 28.86 -12.02 23.99
C ASN A 123 28.27 -13.13 24.87
N SER A 124 27.38 -12.82 25.83
CA SER A 124 26.59 -13.83 26.53
C SER A 124 25.52 -14.40 25.60
N VAL A 125 25.39 -15.73 25.53
CA VAL A 125 24.39 -16.40 24.69
C VAL A 125 23.57 -17.40 25.52
N LEU A 126 22.25 -17.40 25.33
CA LEU A 126 21.33 -18.36 25.93
C LEU A 126 21.00 -19.46 24.90
N TYR A 127 21.54 -20.65 25.10
CA TYR A 127 21.32 -21.79 24.22
C TYR A 127 20.19 -22.68 24.73
N ASN A 128 19.25 -23.02 23.85
CA ASN A 128 18.15 -23.96 24.13
C ASN A 128 17.41 -23.59 25.42
N THR A 129 16.95 -22.35 25.48
CA THR A 129 16.40 -21.69 26.67
C THR A 129 15.01 -21.17 26.36
N SER A 130 14.10 -21.34 27.31
CA SER A 130 12.80 -20.64 27.34
C SER A 130 12.79 -19.60 28.46
N ILE A 131 12.26 -18.41 28.18
CA ILE A 131 12.01 -17.36 29.18
C ILE A 131 10.50 -17.21 29.37
N VAL A 132 10.03 -17.31 30.61
CA VAL A 132 8.60 -17.23 30.94
C VAL A 132 8.38 -16.12 31.97
N ALA A 133 7.41 -15.23 31.72
CA ALA A 133 6.95 -14.23 32.68
C ALA A 133 5.46 -14.46 32.97
N GLN A 134 5.15 -14.89 34.20
CA GLN A 134 3.82 -15.35 34.58
C GLN A 134 3.29 -14.66 35.85
N ASN A 135 1.97 -14.80 36.08
CA ASN A 135 1.27 -14.19 37.22
C ASN A 135 1.49 -12.66 37.28
N GLY A 136 1.91 -12.11 38.42
CA GLY A 136 2.19 -10.68 38.59
C GLY A 136 3.59 -10.23 38.13
N ALA A 137 4.29 -11.03 37.32
CA ALA A 137 5.61 -10.67 36.83
C ALA A 137 5.57 -9.46 35.87
N GLN A 138 6.68 -8.73 35.81
CA GLN A 138 6.89 -7.64 34.86
C GLN A 138 8.37 -7.56 34.50
N VAL A 139 8.73 -8.09 33.34
CA VAL A 139 10.10 -8.38 32.95
C VAL A 139 10.48 -7.58 31.72
N VAL A 140 11.62 -6.88 31.79
CA VAL A 140 12.26 -6.25 30.64
C VAL A 140 13.45 -7.09 30.22
N LEU A 141 13.42 -7.67 29.03
CA LEU A 141 14.54 -8.36 28.40
C LEU A 141 15.28 -7.36 27.52
N ASP A 142 16.54 -7.04 27.84
CA ASP A 142 17.28 -5.95 27.21
C ASP A 142 18.67 -6.40 26.75
N GLY A 143 18.89 -6.44 25.44
CA GLY A 143 20.17 -6.83 24.85
C GLY A 143 20.50 -8.31 25.05
N LEU A 144 19.52 -9.21 24.90
CA LEU A 144 19.75 -10.65 25.02
C LEU A 144 20.02 -11.28 23.66
N THR A 145 20.87 -12.31 23.64
CA THR A 145 21.04 -13.21 22.50
C THR A 145 20.56 -14.60 22.87
N ILE A 146 19.53 -15.12 22.19
CA ILE A 146 18.97 -16.46 22.38
C ILE A 146 19.20 -17.28 21.12
N LYS A 147 19.72 -18.50 21.25
CA LYS A 147 19.95 -19.44 20.14
C LYS A 147 19.39 -20.80 20.50
N ASN A 148 18.20 -21.12 19.98
CA ASN A 148 17.52 -22.38 20.22
C ASN A 148 17.65 -23.29 19.00
N THR A 149 18.03 -24.54 19.22
CA THR A 149 18.09 -25.58 18.19
C THR A 149 17.42 -26.85 18.69
N ASN A 150 16.32 -27.26 18.03
CA ASN A 150 15.50 -28.43 18.38
C ASN A 150 15.11 -28.47 19.87
N LYS A 151 14.79 -27.31 20.45
CA LYS A 151 14.35 -27.18 21.84
C LYS A 151 12.92 -27.69 22.01
N ASN A 152 12.13 -27.72 20.94
CA ASN A 152 10.75 -28.18 20.92
C ASN A 152 9.84 -27.41 21.91
N LYS A 153 10.19 -26.14 22.17
CA LYS A 153 9.50 -25.24 23.10
C LYS A 153 9.75 -23.79 22.70
N GLU A 154 8.76 -22.95 22.96
CA GLU A 154 8.76 -21.51 22.73
C GLU A 154 9.98 -20.84 23.39
N ALA A 155 10.55 -19.83 22.73
CA ALA A 155 11.71 -19.11 23.26
C ALA A 155 11.30 -18.13 24.35
N ILE A 156 10.17 -17.43 24.16
CA ILE A 156 9.64 -16.45 25.12
C ILE A 156 8.13 -16.62 25.26
N ILE A 157 7.66 -16.68 26.51
CA ILE A 157 6.24 -16.78 26.87
C ILE A 157 5.92 -15.67 27.88
N PHE A 158 5.07 -14.72 27.50
CA PHE A 158 4.62 -13.63 28.35
C PHE A 158 3.14 -13.76 28.66
N GLU A 159 2.84 -14.41 29.78
CA GLU A 159 1.48 -14.57 30.32
C GLU A 159 1.04 -13.41 31.22
N SER A 160 2.00 -12.58 31.65
CA SER A 160 1.79 -11.46 32.56
C SER A 160 1.80 -10.12 31.82
N ASN A 161 1.21 -9.08 32.43
CA ASN A 161 1.09 -7.77 31.79
C ASN A 161 2.38 -6.94 31.88
N GLY A 162 2.63 -6.08 30.90
CA GLY A 162 3.64 -5.03 30.97
C GLY A 162 5.08 -5.51 30.77
N ASN A 163 5.27 -6.65 30.08
CA ASN A 163 6.58 -7.20 29.75
C ASN A 163 7.20 -6.49 28.54
N THR A 164 8.51 -6.62 28.36
CA THR A 164 9.22 -5.96 27.26
C THR A 164 10.35 -6.83 26.71
N ILE A 165 10.49 -6.87 25.39
CA ILE A 165 11.69 -7.32 24.68
C ILE A 165 12.30 -6.10 23.99
N ASN A 166 13.57 -5.81 24.27
CA ASN A 166 14.27 -4.66 23.75
C ASN A 166 15.64 -5.06 23.20
N ASN A 167 15.96 -4.60 21.99
CA ASN A 167 17.28 -4.72 21.38
C ASN A 167 17.87 -6.15 21.46
N SER A 168 17.05 -7.17 21.30
CA SER A 168 17.44 -8.57 21.49
C SER A 168 17.50 -9.32 20.17
N GLU A 169 18.39 -10.30 20.09
CA GLU A 169 18.59 -11.17 18.92
C GLU A 169 18.16 -12.60 19.28
N ILE A 170 17.16 -13.11 18.59
CA ILE A 170 16.56 -14.42 18.88
C ILE A 170 16.60 -15.27 17.62
N GLU A 171 17.37 -16.34 17.67
CA GLU A 171 17.52 -17.32 16.59
C GLU A 171 16.93 -18.65 17.03
N ILE A 172 16.00 -19.20 16.24
CA ILE A 172 15.32 -20.46 16.52
C ILE A 172 15.43 -21.35 15.28
N VAL A 173 15.92 -22.57 15.44
CA VAL A 173 15.91 -23.61 14.42
C VAL A 173 15.32 -24.86 15.03
N ASP A 174 14.09 -25.19 14.70
CA ASP A 174 13.37 -26.31 15.32
C ASP A 174 12.72 -27.21 14.28
N ASN A 175 12.52 -28.47 14.63
CA ASN A 175 11.86 -29.46 13.78
C ASN A 175 10.38 -29.67 14.18
N LYS A 176 9.86 -28.79 15.02
CA LYS A 176 8.48 -28.78 15.50
C LYS A 176 7.88 -27.39 15.31
N ALA A 177 6.66 -27.37 14.79
CA ALA A 177 5.82 -26.18 14.73
C ALA A 177 5.48 -25.68 16.15
N MET A 178 5.53 -24.36 16.34
CA MET A 178 5.18 -23.67 17.58
C MET A 178 4.96 -22.17 17.35
N HIS A 179 4.48 -21.49 18.38
CA HIS A 179 4.63 -20.05 18.54
C HIS A 179 6.04 -19.75 19.07
N ALA A 180 6.92 -19.15 18.28
CA ALA A 180 8.28 -18.86 18.74
C ALA A 180 8.28 -17.88 19.92
N ILE A 181 7.41 -16.87 19.86
CA ILE A 181 7.13 -15.89 20.91
C ILE A 181 5.63 -15.88 21.16
N ASP A 182 5.20 -16.16 22.39
CA ASP A 182 3.78 -16.22 22.78
C ASP A 182 3.44 -15.13 23.81
N ILE A 183 2.44 -14.30 23.50
CA ILE A 183 2.02 -13.14 24.28
C ILE A 183 0.52 -13.21 24.59
N THR A 184 0.20 -13.68 25.79
CA THR A 184 -1.15 -13.70 26.35
C THR A 184 -1.38 -12.59 27.39
N GLY A 185 -0.31 -11.89 27.81
CA GLY A 185 -0.36 -10.76 28.72
C GLY A 185 -0.41 -9.39 28.01
N ASN A 186 -1.26 -8.49 28.50
CA ASN A 186 -1.50 -7.17 27.91
C ASN A 186 -0.30 -6.21 28.09
N LYS A 187 -0.26 -5.15 27.30
CA LYS A 187 0.74 -4.07 27.41
C LYS A 187 2.17 -4.57 27.25
N THR A 188 2.36 -5.60 26.45
CA THR A 188 3.68 -6.07 26.07
C THR A 188 4.28 -5.16 25.01
N THR A 189 5.58 -4.91 25.09
CA THR A 189 6.31 -4.13 24.08
C THR A 189 7.47 -4.95 23.51
N ILE A 190 7.56 -5.05 22.19
CA ILE A 190 8.74 -5.54 21.47
C ILE A 190 9.33 -4.36 20.72
N LYS A 191 10.62 -4.07 20.94
CA LYS A 191 11.29 -2.92 20.33
C LYS A 191 12.69 -3.26 19.83
N GLY A 192 13.03 -2.79 18.63
CA GLY A 192 14.41 -2.79 18.13
C GLY A 192 15.05 -4.19 18.07
N SER A 193 14.22 -5.23 17.99
CA SER A 193 14.66 -6.62 18.16
C SER A 193 14.68 -7.35 16.81
N PHE A 194 15.52 -8.37 16.74
CA PHE A 194 15.72 -9.18 15.55
C PHE A 194 15.37 -10.64 15.84
N PHE A 195 14.49 -11.21 15.02
CA PHE A 195 14.05 -12.60 15.12
C PHE A 195 14.39 -13.32 13.80
N ASN A 196 15.09 -14.44 13.89
CA ASN A 196 15.37 -15.32 12.76
C ASN A 196 14.95 -16.75 13.10
N ILE A 197 13.89 -17.21 12.47
CA ILE A 197 13.16 -18.42 12.88
C ILE A 197 13.09 -19.38 11.70
N THR A 198 13.46 -20.63 11.94
CA THR A 198 13.29 -21.74 11.02
C THR A 198 12.56 -22.86 11.74
N MET A 199 11.33 -23.17 11.34
CA MET A 199 10.53 -24.25 11.93
C MET A 199 9.48 -24.72 10.94
N PRO A 200 9.02 -26.00 10.96
CA PRO A 200 8.03 -26.44 10.01
C PRO A 200 6.71 -25.69 10.15
N SER A 201 6.03 -25.49 9.03
CA SER A 201 4.61 -25.10 8.96
C SER A 201 3.72 -26.28 9.37
N ALA A 202 2.54 -25.98 9.93
CA ALA A 202 1.62 -26.97 10.47
C ALA A 202 0.16 -26.61 10.20
N ASP A 203 -0.71 -27.62 10.16
CA ASP A 203 -2.15 -27.44 9.99
C ASP A 203 -2.71 -26.53 11.09
N VAL A 204 -3.62 -25.65 10.69
CA VAL A 204 -4.40 -24.81 11.61
C VAL A 204 -5.23 -25.72 12.54
N GLU A 205 -5.18 -25.44 13.84
CA GLU A 205 -6.03 -26.12 14.82
C GLU A 205 -7.37 -25.40 14.95
N TYR A 206 -8.46 -26.11 14.64
CA TYR A 206 -9.81 -25.56 14.74
C TYR A 206 -10.45 -25.90 16.09
N ASP A 207 -10.99 -24.88 16.75
CA ASP A 207 -11.84 -25.08 17.93
C ASP A 207 -13.23 -25.64 17.56
N ALA A 208 -14.07 -25.88 18.56
CA ALA A 208 -15.43 -26.41 18.36
C ALA A 208 -16.36 -25.45 17.59
N ASN A 209 -15.98 -24.18 17.44
CA ASN A 209 -16.70 -23.14 16.72
C ASN A 209 -16.08 -22.84 15.35
N TRP A 210 -15.13 -23.67 14.88
CA TRP A 210 -14.39 -23.48 13.63
C TRP A 210 -13.50 -22.23 13.60
N VAL A 211 -13.03 -21.78 14.75
CA VAL A 211 -11.95 -20.81 14.83
C VAL A 211 -10.62 -21.52 14.70
N GLY A 212 -9.89 -21.16 13.66
CA GLY A 212 -8.55 -21.65 13.41
C GLY A 212 -7.49 -20.87 14.20
N HIS A 213 -6.61 -21.59 14.87
CA HIS A 213 -5.38 -21.06 15.46
C HIS A 213 -4.16 -21.66 14.74
N PRO A 214 -3.22 -20.85 14.22
CA PRO A 214 -2.05 -21.37 13.57
C PRO A 214 -1.16 -22.02 14.62
N VAL A 215 -0.61 -23.19 14.33
CA VAL A 215 0.37 -23.82 15.24
C VAL A 215 1.77 -23.24 15.01
N SER A 216 2.03 -22.67 13.83
CA SER A 216 3.33 -22.13 13.42
C SER A 216 3.27 -20.63 13.31
N SER A 217 3.81 -19.91 14.29
CA SER A 217 3.93 -18.45 14.17
C SER A 217 5.21 -17.88 14.76
N GLY A 218 5.71 -16.80 14.15
CA GLY A 218 6.87 -16.08 14.67
C GLY A 218 6.55 -15.37 15.98
N ILE A 219 5.49 -14.57 15.98
CA ILE A 219 4.96 -13.88 17.16
C ILE A 219 3.45 -14.08 17.22
N PHE A 220 2.96 -14.66 18.32
CA PHE A 220 1.53 -14.82 18.59
C PHE A 220 1.08 -13.87 19.69
N ILE A 221 0.03 -13.09 19.43
CA ILE A 221 -0.55 -12.12 20.36
C ILE A 221 -2.04 -12.40 20.51
N SER A 222 -2.45 -12.81 21.72
CA SER A 222 -3.85 -13.05 22.07
C SER A 222 -4.37 -12.12 23.18
N SER A 223 -3.79 -10.93 23.27
CA SER A 223 -4.06 -9.95 24.34
C SER A 223 -4.14 -8.51 23.81
N ASN A 224 -4.39 -7.55 24.71
CA ASN A 224 -4.67 -6.15 24.38
C ASN A 224 -3.47 -5.22 24.60
N ASP A 225 -3.55 -4.04 23.99
CA ASP A 225 -2.66 -2.90 24.22
C ASP A 225 -1.17 -3.22 23.95
N ASN A 226 -0.86 -4.15 23.04
CA ASN A 226 0.52 -4.53 22.74
C ASN A 226 1.14 -3.64 21.65
N LEU A 227 2.46 -3.49 21.71
CA LEU A 227 3.24 -2.71 20.75
C LEU A 227 4.42 -3.51 20.22
N ILE A 228 4.50 -3.67 18.90
CA ILE A 228 5.70 -4.10 18.18
C ILE A 228 6.23 -2.88 17.42
N TYR A 229 7.50 -2.53 17.63
CA TYR A 229 8.10 -1.31 17.10
C TYR A 229 9.52 -1.53 16.60
N ASP A 230 9.84 -1.06 15.39
CA ASP A 230 11.18 -1.15 14.77
C ASP A 230 11.78 -2.57 14.89
N THR A 231 10.98 -3.59 14.59
CA THR A 231 11.33 -5.00 14.81
C THR A 231 11.47 -5.71 13.47
N VAL A 232 12.48 -6.56 13.35
CA VAL A 232 12.72 -7.37 12.15
C VAL A 232 12.46 -8.84 12.48
N LEU A 233 11.58 -9.47 11.71
CA LEU A 233 11.21 -10.87 11.82
C LEU A 233 11.42 -11.56 10.47
N TYR A 234 12.31 -12.55 10.45
CA TYR A 234 12.47 -13.49 9.35
C TYR A 234 12.01 -14.88 9.80
N MET A 235 11.07 -15.47 9.06
CA MET A 235 10.56 -16.81 9.33
C MET A 235 10.61 -17.68 8.07
N ASP A 236 11.35 -18.78 8.14
CA ASP A 236 11.33 -19.86 7.15
C ASP A 236 10.56 -21.05 7.70
N ALA A 237 9.38 -21.28 7.14
CA ALA A 237 8.50 -22.40 7.45
C ALA A 237 8.28 -23.37 6.29
N SER A 238 9.27 -23.45 5.38
CA SER A 238 9.23 -24.28 4.17
C SER A 238 9.07 -25.78 4.42
N GLU A 239 9.48 -26.29 5.58
CA GLU A 239 9.21 -27.69 5.96
C GLU A 239 7.72 -27.88 6.30
N LYS A 240 7.10 -28.92 5.75
CA LYS A 240 5.66 -29.19 5.90
C LYS A 240 5.37 -30.27 6.93
N THR A 241 4.47 -29.95 7.87
CA THR A 241 3.78 -30.94 8.71
C THR A 241 2.26 -30.81 8.55
N GLY A 242 1.55 -31.93 8.39
CA GLY A 242 0.09 -31.89 8.15
C GLY A 242 -0.31 -31.84 6.66
N TYR A 243 -1.60 -31.66 6.41
CA TYR A 243 -2.22 -31.69 5.08
C TYR A 243 -2.33 -30.30 4.43
N TYR A 244 -2.73 -29.29 5.20
CA TYR A 244 -2.91 -27.89 4.82
C TYR A 244 -2.09 -26.98 5.74
N PRO A 245 -0.75 -27.06 5.66
CA PRO A 245 0.11 -26.36 6.61
C PRO A 245 0.02 -24.84 6.41
N SER A 246 -0.03 -24.13 7.53
CA SER A 246 -0.01 -22.67 7.61
C SER A 246 1.23 -22.18 8.37
N ALA A 247 1.63 -20.96 8.07
CA ALA A 247 2.68 -20.24 8.78
C ALA A 247 2.36 -18.75 8.81
N ASP A 248 2.41 -18.16 10.00
CA ASP A 248 2.04 -16.77 10.24
C ASP A 248 3.26 -16.03 10.82
N GLY A 249 3.65 -14.91 10.22
CA GLY A 249 4.76 -14.11 10.75
C GLY A 249 4.40 -13.53 12.11
N ILE A 250 3.43 -12.62 12.10
CA ILE A 250 2.78 -12.08 13.31
C ILE A 250 1.30 -12.42 13.25
N ASP A 251 0.80 -13.10 14.27
CA ASP A 251 -0.62 -13.39 14.42
C ASP A 251 -1.17 -12.64 15.64
N ILE A 252 -2.11 -11.72 15.37
CA ILE A 252 -2.83 -10.93 16.37
C ILE A 252 -4.28 -11.37 16.34
N GLN A 253 -4.61 -12.36 17.16
CA GLN A 253 -5.98 -12.87 17.19
C GLN A 253 -6.52 -13.21 18.56
N SER A 254 -7.84 -13.13 18.70
CA SER A 254 -8.49 -13.55 19.93
C SER A 254 -8.27 -15.05 20.19
N PRO A 255 -8.13 -15.46 21.47
CA PRO A 255 -7.95 -16.87 21.84
C PRO A 255 -9.24 -17.69 21.73
N ASP A 256 -10.41 -17.05 21.58
CA ASP A 256 -11.70 -17.70 21.32
C ASP A 256 -12.71 -16.74 20.65
N THR A 257 -13.83 -17.27 20.16
CA THR A 257 -14.91 -16.50 19.48
C THR A 257 -15.63 -15.48 20.35
N SER A 258 -15.60 -15.64 21.68
CA SER A 258 -16.31 -14.78 22.62
C SER A 258 -15.48 -13.57 23.08
N ILE A 259 -14.18 -13.59 22.76
CA ILE A 259 -13.23 -12.54 23.12
C ILE A 259 -12.90 -11.71 21.89
N THR A 260 -12.84 -10.40 22.08
CA THR A 260 -12.25 -9.47 21.11
C THR A 260 -11.06 -8.79 21.77
N ILE A 261 -9.90 -8.86 21.12
CA ILE A 261 -8.68 -8.17 21.58
C ILE A 261 -8.60 -6.77 20.96
N ASN A 262 -7.96 -5.82 21.64
CA ASN A 262 -8.05 -4.41 21.27
C ASN A 262 -6.70 -3.69 21.36
N ASN A 263 -6.57 -2.62 20.56
CA ASN A 263 -5.52 -1.60 20.65
C ASN A 263 -4.10 -2.15 20.46
N ASN A 264 -3.92 -3.15 19.60
CA ASN A 264 -2.59 -3.64 19.26
C ASN A 264 -1.98 -2.79 18.14
N VAL A 265 -0.67 -2.54 18.21
CA VAL A 265 0.05 -1.72 17.24
C VAL A 265 1.30 -2.46 16.77
N VAL A 266 1.48 -2.55 15.45
CA VAL A 266 2.73 -2.92 14.81
C VAL A 266 3.19 -1.70 14.02
N ARG A 267 4.40 -1.21 14.28
CA ARG A 267 4.92 0.01 13.62
C ARG A 267 6.38 -0.12 13.20
N GLY A 268 6.70 0.26 11.97
CA GLY A 268 8.08 0.24 11.47
C GLY A 268 8.69 -1.17 11.47
N ALA A 269 7.86 -2.21 11.41
CA ALA A 269 8.30 -3.58 11.50
C ALA A 269 8.53 -4.18 10.11
N VAL A 270 9.57 -4.99 9.98
CA VAL A 270 9.84 -5.79 8.78
C VAL A 270 9.49 -7.24 9.11
N VAL A 271 8.56 -7.83 8.36
CA VAL A 271 8.09 -9.21 8.55
C VAL A 271 8.19 -9.95 7.23
N VAL A 272 9.05 -10.96 7.14
CA VAL A 272 9.15 -11.81 5.95
C VAL A 272 8.97 -13.27 6.32
N VAL A 273 8.04 -13.92 5.63
CA VAL A 273 7.61 -15.30 5.91
C VAL A 273 7.65 -16.11 4.63
N ASN A 274 8.32 -17.26 4.69
CA ASN A 274 8.39 -18.22 3.60
C ASN A 274 7.74 -19.53 4.03
N GLY A 275 6.95 -20.15 3.15
CA GLY A 275 6.33 -21.44 3.46
C GLY A 275 5.88 -22.22 2.22
N PRO A 276 5.42 -23.46 2.39
CA PRO A 276 5.13 -24.34 1.26
C PRO A 276 3.67 -24.30 0.80
N SER A 277 2.74 -23.80 1.62
CA SER A 277 1.30 -23.87 1.34
C SER A 277 0.55 -22.58 1.67
N TYR A 278 0.06 -22.38 2.90
CA TYR A 278 -0.62 -21.14 3.30
C TYR A 278 0.35 -20.30 4.11
N VAL A 279 0.63 -19.08 3.66
CA VAL A 279 1.60 -18.19 4.29
C VAL A 279 0.94 -16.85 4.50
N TYR A 280 0.97 -16.37 5.75
CA TYR A 280 0.43 -15.08 6.14
C TYR A 280 1.56 -14.24 6.73
N GLY A 281 1.76 -13.04 6.19
CA GLY A 281 2.74 -12.11 6.75
C GLY A 281 2.30 -11.62 8.13
N ILE A 282 1.18 -10.91 8.17
CA ILE A 282 0.49 -10.50 9.40
C ILE A 282 -0.97 -10.94 9.35
N ASN A 283 -1.42 -11.60 10.41
CA ASN A 283 -2.81 -12.00 10.57
C ASN A 283 -3.48 -11.16 11.67
N VAL A 284 -4.68 -10.64 11.41
CA VAL A 284 -5.46 -9.86 12.37
C VAL A 284 -6.87 -10.39 12.47
N GLY A 285 -7.13 -11.14 13.54
CA GLY A 285 -8.35 -11.91 13.72
C GLY A 285 -9.16 -11.52 14.94
N ARG A 286 -10.44 -11.18 14.78
CA ARG A 286 -11.34 -10.81 15.91
C ARG A 286 -10.68 -9.76 16.83
N ALA A 287 -10.06 -8.77 16.20
CA ALA A 287 -9.34 -7.69 16.86
C ALA A 287 -9.96 -6.33 16.54
N LYS A 288 -9.78 -5.37 17.45
CA LYS A 288 -10.32 -4.01 17.34
C LYS A 288 -9.26 -2.95 17.54
N ASN A 289 -9.41 -1.82 16.85
CA ASN A 289 -8.49 -0.68 16.97
C ASN A 289 -7.02 -1.10 16.75
N THR A 290 -6.79 -2.06 15.86
CA THR A 290 -5.44 -2.54 15.54
C THR A 290 -4.84 -1.65 14.47
N LYS A 291 -3.56 -1.30 14.63
CA LYS A 291 -2.85 -0.46 13.66
C LYS A 291 -1.58 -1.13 13.18
N LEU A 292 -1.40 -1.14 11.87
CA LEU A 292 -0.18 -1.54 11.18
C LEU A 292 0.33 -0.28 10.49
N GLU A 293 1.35 0.38 11.06
CA GLU A 293 1.82 1.69 10.63
C GLU A 293 3.24 1.58 10.07
N ASP A 294 3.43 1.90 8.80
CA ASP A 294 4.73 1.88 8.11
C ASP A 294 5.40 0.49 8.22
N VAL A 295 4.63 -0.57 7.94
CA VAL A 295 5.14 -1.95 7.98
C VAL A 295 5.70 -2.36 6.62
N THR A 296 6.72 -3.21 6.60
CA THR A 296 7.17 -3.89 5.38
C THR A 296 6.89 -5.38 5.56
N VAL A 297 5.99 -5.94 4.75
CA VAL A 297 5.52 -7.33 4.89
C VAL A 297 5.76 -8.10 3.60
N GLY A 298 6.49 -9.21 3.67
CA GLY A 298 6.72 -10.12 2.56
C GLY A 298 6.20 -11.53 2.86
N ALA A 299 5.31 -12.06 2.03
CA ALA A 299 4.78 -13.42 2.15
C ALA A 299 5.08 -14.22 0.87
N GLN A 300 5.81 -15.34 1.00
CA GLN A 300 6.17 -16.18 -0.15
C GLN A 300 5.74 -17.64 0.01
N SER A 301 5.09 -18.18 -1.01
CA SER A 301 4.56 -19.55 -0.99
C SER A 301 4.58 -20.28 -2.33
N ASN A 302 4.60 -21.62 -2.30
CA ASN A 302 4.36 -22.41 -3.51
C ASN A 302 2.86 -22.52 -3.88
N TYR A 303 1.94 -22.13 -2.99
CA TYR A 303 0.50 -22.28 -3.22
C TYR A 303 -0.25 -20.98 -2.97
N TYR A 304 -0.31 -20.55 -1.70
CA TYR A 304 -1.11 -19.42 -1.24
C TYR A 304 -0.25 -18.49 -0.38
N ALA A 305 -0.21 -17.20 -0.73
CA ALA A 305 0.45 -16.17 0.07
C ALA A 305 -0.48 -14.96 0.28
N ASP A 306 -0.45 -14.41 1.49
CA ASP A 306 -1.21 -13.22 1.84
C ASP A 306 -0.35 -12.34 2.75
N ALA A 307 -0.03 -11.11 2.33
CA ALA A 307 0.76 -10.22 3.17
C ALA A 307 -0.02 -9.86 4.43
N ILE A 308 -1.30 -9.49 4.31
CA ILE A 308 -2.16 -9.17 5.45
C ILE A 308 -3.55 -9.77 5.34
N GLN A 309 -3.84 -10.67 6.28
CA GLN A 309 -5.18 -11.22 6.46
C GLN A 309 -5.94 -10.47 7.56
N LEU A 310 -7.18 -10.10 7.27
CA LEU A 310 -8.16 -9.56 8.21
C LEU A 310 -9.38 -10.48 8.28
N PHE A 311 -9.76 -10.94 9.47
CA PHE A 311 -11.03 -11.63 9.66
C PHE A 311 -11.72 -11.23 10.95
N ASP A 312 -13.01 -10.93 10.87
CA ASP A 312 -13.81 -10.37 11.96
C ASP A 312 -13.12 -9.15 12.64
N ALA A 313 -12.32 -8.42 11.86
CA ALA A 313 -11.46 -7.33 12.33
C ALA A 313 -12.19 -5.99 12.22
N ASN A 314 -12.09 -5.13 13.24
CA ASN A 314 -12.87 -3.90 13.26
C ASN A 314 -12.05 -2.67 13.65
N THR A 315 -12.19 -1.58 12.90
CA THR A 315 -11.42 -0.35 13.14
C THR A 315 -9.93 -0.65 12.98
N ILE A 316 -9.53 -0.92 11.74
CA ILE A 316 -8.16 -1.29 11.37
C ILE A 316 -7.58 -0.19 10.49
N SER A 317 -6.30 0.16 10.69
CA SER A 317 -5.56 1.05 9.80
C SER A 317 -4.23 0.43 9.39
N ILE A 318 -3.91 0.45 8.10
CA ILE A 318 -2.74 -0.19 7.50
C ILE A 318 -2.04 0.80 6.56
N SER A 319 -0.72 0.98 6.72
CA SER A 319 0.19 1.68 5.80
C SER A 319 1.54 0.95 5.67
N GLY A 320 2.25 1.16 4.55
CA GLY A 320 3.57 0.59 4.25
C GLY A 320 3.62 -0.33 3.03
N ASP A 321 4.66 -1.16 2.94
CA ASP A 321 4.98 -1.97 1.75
C ASP A 321 4.50 -3.41 1.94
N LEU A 322 3.70 -3.92 0.99
CA LEU A 322 3.15 -5.27 0.99
C LEU A 322 3.60 -6.04 -0.24
N ASP A 323 4.39 -7.10 -0.05
CA ASP A 323 4.86 -8.01 -1.10
C ASP A 323 4.26 -9.40 -0.87
N SER A 324 3.57 -9.94 -1.88
CA SER A 324 3.07 -11.32 -1.85
C SER A 324 3.36 -12.07 -3.14
N GLU A 325 4.07 -13.18 -3.01
CA GLU A 325 4.44 -14.05 -4.13
C GLU A 325 3.96 -15.48 -3.90
N ALA A 326 3.18 -16.00 -4.86
CA ALA A 326 2.87 -17.42 -4.88
C ALA A 326 2.75 -18.00 -6.27
N THR A 327 2.97 -19.31 -6.42
CA THR A 327 2.76 -19.94 -7.73
C THR A 327 1.28 -19.92 -8.16
N ILE A 328 0.34 -20.15 -7.24
CA ILE A 328 -1.08 -20.34 -7.58
C ILE A 328 -1.91 -19.10 -7.26
N GLU A 329 -1.89 -18.63 -6.02
CA GLU A 329 -2.80 -17.60 -5.54
C GLU A 329 -2.12 -16.69 -4.52
N ALA A 330 -2.17 -15.37 -4.73
CA ALA A 330 -1.59 -14.41 -3.80
C ALA A 330 -2.48 -13.18 -3.61
N TYR A 331 -2.44 -12.64 -2.39
CA TYR A 331 -3.18 -11.46 -1.96
C TYR A 331 -2.23 -10.45 -1.32
N GLY A 332 -2.36 -9.16 -1.64
CA GLY A 332 -1.73 -8.11 -0.82
C GLY A 332 -2.47 -8.00 0.51
N ILE A 333 -3.80 -7.91 0.42
CA ILE A 333 -4.69 -7.88 1.57
C ILE A 333 -5.90 -8.78 1.30
N TYR A 334 -6.25 -9.61 2.28
CA TYR A 334 -7.50 -10.36 2.28
C TYR A 334 -8.35 -10.01 3.51
N SER A 335 -9.48 -9.34 3.29
CA SER A 335 -10.45 -9.01 4.34
C SER A 335 -11.72 -9.83 4.18
N THR A 336 -12.06 -10.62 5.19
CA THR A 336 -13.22 -11.51 5.17
C THR A 336 -13.96 -11.59 6.52
N ALA A 337 -15.02 -12.39 6.57
CA ALA A 337 -15.63 -12.86 7.81
C ALA A 337 -15.22 -14.31 8.07
N MET A 338 -14.78 -14.61 9.30
CA MET A 338 -14.48 -15.98 9.73
C MET A 338 -15.08 -16.25 11.11
N GLY A 339 -16.29 -16.79 11.12
CA GLY A 339 -16.96 -17.29 12.31
C GLY A 339 -18.30 -16.62 12.53
N SER A 340 -18.35 -15.62 13.42
CA SER A 340 -19.60 -14.94 13.82
C SER A 340 -19.59 -13.43 13.57
N GLY A 341 -18.44 -12.85 13.22
CA GLY A 341 -18.28 -11.43 12.97
C GLY A 341 -18.32 -11.05 11.49
N ILE A 342 -18.04 -9.76 11.25
CA ILE A 342 -17.71 -9.20 9.93
C ILE A 342 -16.52 -8.26 10.13
N SER A 343 -15.64 -8.17 9.14
CA SER A 343 -14.62 -7.13 9.16
C SER A 343 -15.22 -5.78 8.73
N GLN A 344 -14.93 -4.71 9.47
CA GLN A 344 -15.53 -3.39 9.20
C GLN A 344 -14.68 -2.20 9.70
N ASN A 345 -14.88 -1.03 9.11
CA ASN A 345 -14.10 0.19 9.41
C ASN A 345 -12.61 -0.01 9.15
N ILE A 346 -12.25 -0.35 7.92
CA ILE A 346 -10.89 -0.67 7.50
C ILE A 346 -10.34 0.49 6.68
N LYS A 347 -9.16 0.98 7.05
CA LYS A 347 -8.42 2.01 6.32
C LYS A 347 -7.12 1.42 5.79
N LEU A 348 -7.00 1.44 4.48
CA LEU A 348 -5.85 0.99 3.71
C LEU A 348 -5.31 2.27 3.05
N ASN A 349 -4.22 2.83 3.56
CA ASN A 349 -3.75 4.14 3.13
C ASN A 349 -2.24 4.15 3.02
N ASP A 350 -1.69 4.85 2.02
CA ASP A 350 -0.22 4.95 1.85
C ASP A 350 0.41 3.55 1.78
N LEU A 351 -0.08 2.74 0.85
CA LEU A 351 0.34 1.35 0.64
C LEU A 351 0.99 1.17 -0.72
N ASP A 352 2.14 0.52 -0.72
CA ASP A 352 2.80 0.02 -1.94
C ASP A 352 2.57 -1.50 -2.01
N ILE A 353 1.65 -1.94 -2.86
CA ILE A 353 1.17 -3.33 -2.92
C ILE A 353 1.70 -4.02 -4.18
N THR A 354 2.63 -4.96 -4.00
CA THR A 354 3.16 -5.83 -5.06
C THR A 354 2.63 -7.25 -4.89
N VAL A 355 1.95 -7.78 -5.91
CA VAL A 355 1.42 -9.15 -5.88
C VAL A 355 1.76 -9.90 -7.16
N ASN A 356 2.36 -11.08 -7.01
CA ASN A 356 2.73 -11.95 -8.14
C ASN A 356 2.23 -13.38 -7.93
N ALA A 357 1.27 -13.81 -8.75
CA ALA A 357 0.79 -15.19 -8.77
C ALA A 357 0.00 -15.52 -10.04
N THR A 358 -0.28 -16.81 -10.30
CA THR A 358 -1.24 -17.19 -11.36
C THR A 358 -2.58 -16.48 -11.17
N LYS A 359 -3.06 -16.40 -9.92
CA LYS A 359 -4.16 -15.54 -9.50
C LYS A 359 -3.66 -14.53 -8.48
N ALA A 360 -3.51 -13.28 -8.90
CA ALA A 360 -3.01 -12.19 -8.08
C ALA A 360 -4.13 -11.18 -7.81
N THR A 361 -4.37 -10.88 -6.54
CA THR A 361 -5.34 -9.84 -6.15
C THR A 361 -4.69 -8.86 -5.19
N GLY A 362 -4.75 -7.55 -5.48
CA GLY A 362 -4.22 -6.53 -4.59
C GLY A 362 -4.97 -6.54 -3.25
N ALA A 363 -6.26 -6.24 -3.29
CA ALA A 363 -7.16 -6.30 -2.14
C ALA A 363 -8.41 -7.15 -2.45
N LEU A 364 -8.60 -8.23 -1.69
CA LEU A 364 -9.83 -9.02 -1.69
C LEU A 364 -10.71 -8.62 -0.49
N ILE A 365 -11.92 -8.16 -0.75
CA ILE A 365 -12.89 -7.65 0.23
C ILE A 365 -14.15 -8.53 0.18
N GLU A 366 -14.15 -9.61 0.94
CA GLU A 366 -15.29 -10.52 1.06
C GLU A 366 -16.14 -10.16 2.28
N GLY A 367 -17.42 -9.83 2.07
CA GLY A 367 -18.38 -9.52 3.14
C GLY A 367 -18.04 -8.32 4.05
N SER A 368 -16.89 -7.68 3.85
CA SER A 368 -16.36 -6.62 4.71
C SER A 368 -16.93 -5.25 4.32
N SER A 369 -17.12 -4.35 5.28
CA SER A 369 -17.78 -3.05 5.05
C SER A 369 -17.01 -1.86 5.61
N ASP A 370 -17.36 -0.65 5.18
CA ASP A 370 -16.71 0.60 5.59
C ASP A 370 -15.19 0.54 5.33
N VAL A 371 -14.83 0.21 4.09
CA VAL A 371 -13.44 0.05 3.62
C VAL A 371 -13.03 1.28 2.82
N THR A 372 -11.92 1.89 3.18
CA THR A 372 -11.30 2.97 2.41
C THR A 372 -9.91 2.52 1.94
N ILE A 373 -9.66 2.62 0.63
CA ILE A 373 -8.35 2.49 -0.01
C ILE A 373 -8.00 3.89 -0.53
N SER A 374 -6.92 4.50 -0.03
CA SER A 374 -6.48 5.82 -0.49
C SER A 374 -4.97 5.94 -0.63
N ASP A 375 -4.50 6.84 -1.50
CA ASP A 375 -3.07 7.20 -1.61
C ASP A 375 -2.17 5.95 -1.75
N SER A 376 -2.59 4.95 -2.53
CA SER A 376 -1.92 3.65 -2.59
C SER A 376 -1.51 3.30 -4.02
N GLU A 377 -0.40 2.59 -4.15
CA GLU A 377 0.13 2.05 -5.41
C GLU A 377 -0.08 0.53 -5.47
N PHE A 378 -0.53 0.03 -6.62
CA PHE A 378 -0.75 -1.40 -6.87
C PHE A 378 0.04 -1.85 -8.09
N GLU A 379 0.95 -2.81 -7.90
CA GLU A 379 1.65 -3.53 -8.96
C GLU A 379 1.25 -5.01 -8.95
N ILE A 380 0.28 -5.38 -9.79
CA ILE A 380 -0.33 -6.73 -9.76
C ILE A 380 -0.01 -7.49 -11.04
N THR A 381 0.70 -8.60 -10.91
CA THR A 381 1.12 -9.45 -12.02
C THR A 381 0.56 -10.87 -11.89
N GLY A 382 -0.07 -11.37 -12.96
CA GLY A 382 -0.60 -12.74 -12.96
C GLY A 382 -1.31 -13.17 -14.24
N ASP A 383 -1.74 -14.44 -14.31
CA ASP A 383 -2.63 -14.86 -15.39
C ASP A 383 -4.02 -14.23 -15.18
N THR A 384 -4.50 -14.29 -13.94
CA THR A 384 -5.69 -13.62 -13.43
C THR A 384 -5.21 -12.55 -12.46
N ALA A 385 -5.33 -11.28 -12.83
CA ALA A 385 -4.86 -10.16 -12.01
C ALA A 385 -5.99 -9.15 -11.80
N THR A 386 -6.22 -8.76 -10.54
CA THR A 386 -7.27 -7.82 -10.12
C THR A 386 -6.70 -6.89 -9.05
N ALA A 387 -6.88 -5.58 -9.17
CA ALA A 387 -6.42 -4.66 -8.12
C ALA A 387 -7.32 -4.73 -6.88
N VAL A 388 -8.65 -4.68 -7.08
CA VAL A 388 -9.64 -4.83 -6.01
C VAL A 388 -10.76 -5.75 -6.45
N ASP A 389 -11.00 -6.80 -5.66
CA ASP A 389 -12.15 -7.70 -5.80
C ASP A 389 -13.00 -7.59 -4.53
N ALA A 390 -14.26 -7.18 -4.65
CA ALA A 390 -15.18 -7.13 -3.53
C ALA A 390 -16.46 -7.89 -3.85
N HIS A 391 -16.85 -8.80 -2.96
CA HIS A 391 -18.11 -9.51 -3.11
C HIS A 391 -18.65 -10.09 -1.79
N VAL A 392 -19.86 -10.63 -1.87
CA VAL A 392 -20.49 -11.34 -0.75
C VAL A 392 -19.62 -12.52 -0.29
N ASP A 393 -19.45 -12.67 1.02
CA ASP A 393 -18.73 -13.81 1.59
C ASP A 393 -19.58 -15.08 1.65
N TRP A 394 -18.99 -16.16 2.15
CA TRP A 394 -19.68 -17.45 2.32
C TRP A 394 -20.82 -17.41 3.36
N MET A 395 -20.86 -16.41 4.24
CA MET A 395 -21.90 -16.20 5.26
C MET A 395 -23.08 -15.37 4.72
N GLY A 396 -22.96 -14.80 3.53
CA GLY A 396 -23.98 -13.94 2.94
C GLY A 396 -23.89 -12.48 3.37
N ASN A 397 -22.79 -12.06 4.00
CA ASN A 397 -22.57 -10.66 4.32
C ASN A 397 -22.30 -9.87 3.04
N VAL A 398 -23.00 -8.75 2.88
CA VAL A 398 -22.91 -7.87 1.71
C VAL A 398 -21.92 -6.75 2.02
N PRO A 399 -20.83 -6.57 1.25
CA PRO A 399 -19.94 -5.43 1.39
C PRO A 399 -20.66 -4.10 1.18
N LYS A 400 -20.40 -3.14 2.07
CA LYS A 400 -20.99 -1.78 2.01
C LYS A 400 -19.95 -0.69 2.19
N ASN A 401 -20.22 0.49 1.63
CA ASN A 401 -19.44 1.71 1.86
C ASN A 401 -17.95 1.50 1.56
N ILE A 402 -17.66 1.11 0.31
CA ILE A 402 -16.28 0.97 -0.17
C ILE A 402 -15.89 2.27 -0.87
N LEU A 403 -14.78 2.86 -0.48
CA LEU A 403 -14.19 4.05 -1.11
C LEU A 403 -12.78 3.71 -1.60
N ILE A 404 -12.52 3.97 -2.88
CA ILE A 404 -11.21 3.84 -3.51
C ILE A 404 -10.88 5.20 -4.13
N GLU A 405 -9.89 5.90 -3.59
CA GLU A 405 -9.52 7.22 -4.06
C GLU A 405 -8.02 7.48 -4.15
N ASP A 406 -7.64 8.42 -5.00
CA ASP A 406 -6.28 8.96 -5.10
C ASP A 406 -5.18 7.87 -5.19
N SER A 407 -5.48 6.73 -5.83
CA SER A 407 -4.60 5.57 -5.94
C SER A 407 -4.13 5.33 -7.38
N GLU A 408 -2.93 4.75 -7.52
CA GLU A 408 -2.36 4.30 -8.79
C GLU A 408 -2.41 2.77 -8.88
N MET A 409 -2.93 2.25 -9.98
CA MET A 409 -3.13 0.82 -10.16
C MET A 409 -2.58 0.37 -11.51
N ASN A 410 -1.50 -0.40 -11.47
CA ASN A 410 -0.80 -0.96 -12.60
C ASN A 410 -0.97 -2.49 -12.61
N ILE A 411 -1.77 -3.00 -13.55
CA ILE A 411 -2.13 -4.43 -13.62
C ILE A 411 -1.60 -5.07 -14.92
N ASP A 412 -0.68 -6.03 -14.78
CA ASP A 412 -0.22 -6.89 -15.88
C ASP A 412 -0.82 -8.31 -15.77
N GLY A 413 -2.03 -8.45 -16.33
CA GLY A 413 -2.75 -9.71 -16.44
C GLY A 413 -2.50 -10.45 -17.75
N THR A 414 -2.78 -11.76 -17.84
CA THR A 414 -2.92 -12.47 -19.14
C THR A 414 -4.38 -12.77 -19.55
N ALA A 415 -5.34 -12.63 -18.64
CA ALA A 415 -6.75 -12.99 -18.84
C ALA A 415 -7.73 -11.79 -18.87
N ASP A 416 -8.94 -12.04 -19.39
CA ASP A 416 -10.06 -11.09 -19.54
C ASP A 416 -10.81 -10.79 -18.22
N ASN A 417 -10.10 -10.68 -17.09
CA ASN A 417 -10.75 -10.36 -15.82
C ASN A 417 -10.95 -8.86 -15.64
N SER A 418 -11.92 -8.51 -14.80
CA SER A 418 -12.16 -7.13 -14.44
C SER A 418 -11.01 -6.62 -13.57
N VAL A 419 -10.46 -5.45 -13.91
CA VAL A 419 -9.36 -4.81 -13.16
C VAL A 419 -9.81 -4.45 -11.75
N LEU A 420 -11.08 -4.03 -11.64
CA LEU A 420 -11.82 -3.90 -10.39
C LEU A 420 -13.14 -4.65 -10.52
N TYR A 421 -13.49 -5.46 -9.53
CA TYR A 421 -14.74 -6.21 -9.51
C TYR A 421 -15.52 -5.94 -8.23
N PHE A 422 -16.81 -5.63 -8.38
CA PHE A 422 -17.74 -5.39 -7.28
C PHE A 422 -19.01 -6.20 -7.51
N GLY A 423 -19.10 -7.37 -6.86
CA GLY A 423 -20.23 -8.29 -6.95
C GLY A 423 -21.17 -8.21 -5.75
N LEU A 424 -22.44 -7.87 -5.96
CA LEU A 424 -23.45 -7.81 -4.90
C LEU A 424 -23.05 -6.88 -3.73
N CYS A 425 -22.57 -5.67 -4.04
CA CYS A 425 -22.16 -4.67 -3.05
C CYS A 425 -23.20 -3.53 -2.90
N GLU A 426 -23.02 -2.66 -1.90
CA GLU A 426 -23.79 -1.41 -1.73
C GLU A 426 -22.86 -0.21 -1.50
N ASN A 427 -23.12 0.91 -2.19
CA ASN A 427 -22.43 2.18 -1.97
C ASN A 427 -20.90 2.07 -2.17
N VAL A 428 -20.49 1.76 -3.40
CA VAL A 428 -19.08 1.67 -3.80
C VAL A 428 -18.71 2.92 -4.59
N THR A 429 -17.66 3.63 -4.19
CA THR A 429 -17.14 4.83 -4.85
C THR A 429 -15.70 4.61 -5.30
N VAL A 430 -15.42 4.89 -6.57
CA VAL A 430 -14.09 4.85 -7.19
C VAL A 430 -13.84 6.23 -7.80
N THR A 431 -12.92 7.02 -7.23
CA THR A 431 -12.70 8.40 -7.67
C THR A 431 -11.25 8.84 -7.68
N ASN A 432 -10.86 9.70 -8.61
CA ASN A 432 -9.50 10.28 -8.67
C ASN A 432 -8.35 9.25 -8.77
N ASN A 433 -8.61 8.05 -9.26
CA ASN A 433 -7.58 7.03 -9.42
C ASN A 433 -6.94 7.09 -10.81
N MET A 434 -5.69 6.64 -10.91
CA MET A 434 -5.06 6.23 -12.17
C MET A 434 -5.12 4.71 -12.27
N ILE A 435 -5.75 4.18 -13.31
CA ILE A 435 -5.97 2.74 -13.50
C ILE A 435 -5.45 2.36 -14.88
N GLU A 436 -4.31 1.69 -14.92
CA GLU A 436 -3.71 1.17 -16.13
C GLU A 436 -3.65 -0.37 -16.11
N SER A 437 -4.06 -0.99 -17.22
CA SER A 437 -3.93 -2.42 -17.38
C SER A 437 -3.58 -2.80 -18.81
N THR A 438 -2.52 -3.58 -18.97
CA THR A 438 -2.08 -4.09 -20.28
C THR A 438 -3.08 -5.10 -20.84
N LYS A 439 -3.72 -5.88 -19.97
CA LYS A 439 -4.78 -6.85 -20.30
C LYS A 439 -5.76 -6.96 -19.13
N GLY A 440 -7.04 -6.88 -19.47
CA GLY A 440 -8.17 -6.89 -18.55
C GLY A 440 -9.43 -6.54 -19.33
N SER A 441 -10.59 -6.72 -18.73
CA SER A 441 -11.86 -6.51 -19.45
C SER A 441 -12.49 -5.16 -19.13
N GLU A 442 -12.64 -4.81 -17.86
CA GLU A 442 -13.40 -3.64 -17.42
C GLU A 442 -13.20 -3.34 -15.92
N ILE A 443 -13.80 -2.24 -15.45
CA ILE A 443 -14.25 -2.06 -14.08
C ILE A 443 -15.70 -2.55 -14.02
N TYR A 444 -15.99 -3.59 -13.22
CA TYR A 444 -17.30 -4.25 -13.26
C TYR A 444 -18.09 -4.16 -11.95
N PHE A 445 -19.27 -3.55 -12.04
CA PHE A 445 -20.28 -3.49 -11.00
C PHE A 445 -21.38 -4.51 -11.33
N ASN A 446 -21.38 -5.65 -10.65
CA ASN A 446 -22.32 -6.75 -10.88
C ASN A 446 -23.31 -6.87 -9.72
N ASN A 447 -24.55 -6.44 -9.94
CA ASN A 447 -25.60 -6.32 -8.92
C ASN A 447 -25.19 -5.43 -7.73
N THR A 448 -24.42 -4.37 -8.01
CA THR A 448 -23.94 -3.42 -6.99
C THR A 448 -24.78 -2.16 -7.02
N SER A 449 -25.46 -1.88 -5.91
CA SER A 449 -26.34 -0.71 -5.78
C SER A 449 -25.57 0.54 -5.37
N LYS A 450 -26.02 1.71 -5.84
CA LYS A 450 -25.42 3.03 -5.53
C LYS A 450 -23.90 3.09 -5.84
N GLY A 451 -23.47 2.48 -6.94
CA GLY A 451 -22.09 2.60 -7.41
C GLY A 451 -21.78 4.00 -7.93
N SER A 452 -20.54 4.44 -7.81
CA SER A 452 -20.05 5.69 -8.39
C SER A 452 -18.62 5.52 -8.90
N VAL A 453 -18.38 5.81 -10.18
CA VAL A 453 -17.05 5.84 -10.80
C VAL A 453 -16.86 7.21 -11.45
N THR A 454 -16.04 8.07 -10.86
CA THR A 454 -15.92 9.48 -11.28
C THR A 454 -14.52 10.03 -11.25
N ASN A 455 -14.17 10.92 -12.17
CA ASN A 455 -12.90 11.66 -12.16
C ASN A 455 -11.65 10.76 -12.14
N ASN A 456 -11.75 9.53 -12.65
CA ASN A 456 -10.59 8.64 -12.78
C ASN A 456 -9.93 8.82 -14.14
N LEU A 457 -8.66 8.45 -14.21
CA LEU A 457 -7.90 8.31 -15.44
C LEU A 457 -7.72 6.81 -15.72
N ILE A 458 -8.35 6.28 -16.78
CA ILE A 458 -8.50 4.83 -17.00
C ILE A 458 -8.01 4.42 -18.40
N GLY A 459 -7.14 3.41 -18.46
CA GLY A 459 -6.78 2.71 -19.69
C GLY A 459 -6.65 1.20 -19.50
N ILE A 460 -7.46 0.42 -20.22
CA ILE A 460 -7.52 -1.04 -20.14
C ILE A 460 -7.37 -1.66 -21.55
N ALA A 461 -6.54 -2.69 -21.65
CA ALA A 461 -6.40 -3.56 -22.83
C ALA A 461 -6.19 -2.79 -24.16
N ASP A 462 -5.34 -1.76 -24.15
CA ASP A 462 -4.99 -0.89 -25.29
C ASP A 462 -6.21 -0.29 -26.06
N SER A 463 -7.43 -0.37 -25.52
CA SER A 463 -8.62 -0.07 -26.32
C SER A 463 -9.87 0.36 -25.54
N ILE A 464 -9.88 0.19 -24.22
CA ILE A 464 -11.02 0.48 -23.35
C ILE A 464 -10.60 1.61 -22.40
N TYR A 465 -11.30 2.74 -22.43
CA TYR A 465 -10.84 3.97 -21.79
C TYR A 465 -11.98 4.78 -21.15
N GLY A 466 -11.65 5.53 -20.10
CA GLY A 466 -12.57 6.47 -19.45
C GLY A 466 -13.90 5.82 -19.06
N ASP A 467 -15.01 6.52 -19.26
CA ASP A 467 -16.35 6.00 -18.91
C ASP A 467 -16.70 4.67 -19.60
N ASN A 468 -16.14 4.39 -20.79
CA ASN A 468 -16.40 3.13 -21.51
C ASN A 468 -15.73 1.91 -20.85
N ALA A 469 -14.81 2.12 -19.93
CA ALA A 469 -14.18 1.06 -19.16
C ALA A 469 -15.06 0.52 -18.04
N VAL A 470 -16.18 1.18 -17.74
CA VAL A 470 -17.06 0.80 -16.65
C VAL A 470 -18.27 0.05 -17.18
N LYS A 471 -18.52 -1.12 -16.60
CA LYS A 471 -19.71 -1.93 -16.86
C LYS A 471 -20.52 -2.05 -15.57
N THR A 472 -21.83 -1.88 -15.69
CA THR A 472 -22.75 -2.03 -14.55
C THR A 472 -24.01 -2.77 -14.97
N THR A 473 -24.57 -3.58 -14.07
CA THR A 473 -25.90 -4.17 -14.22
C THR A 473 -27.00 -3.29 -13.64
N GLU A 474 -26.65 -2.38 -12.72
CA GLU A 474 -27.60 -1.56 -11.99
C GLU A 474 -27.71 -0.15 -12.60
N SER A 475 -28.94 0.33 -12.76
CA SER A 475 -29.22 1.63 -13.38
C SER A 475 -28.90 2.83 -12.50
N ASP A 476 -28.66 2.61 -11.19
CA ASP A 476 -28.37 3.65 -10.21
C ASP A 476 -26.85 3.93 -10.05
N THR A 477 -26.01 3.20 -10.79
CA THR A 477 -24.57 3.46 -10.82
C THR A 477 -24.27 4.73 -11.60
N VAL A 478 -23.53 5.66 -11.00
CA VAL A 478 -23.09 6.91 -11.65
C VAL A 478 -21.72 6.69 -12.29
N VAL A 479 -21.63 6.87 -13.61
CA VAL A 479 -20.37 6.86 -14.36
C VAL A 479 -20.26 8.18 -15.11
N LYS A 480 -19.26 9.00 -14.78
CA LYS A 480 -19.05 10.29 -15.43
C LYS A 480 -17.64 10.84 -15.20
N ASN A 481 -17.18 11.69 -16.10
CA ASN A 481 -15.92 12.42 -15.99
C ASN A 481 -14.70 11.50 -15.83
N ASN A 482 -14.76 10.24 -16.29
CA ASN A 482 -13.58 9.41 -16.34
C ASN A 482 -12.89 9.61 -17.70
N SER A 483 -11.62 10.00 -17.65
CA SER A 483 -10.79 10.28 -18.80
C SER A 483 -9.99 9.04 -19.21
N GLY A 484 -9.61 8.94 -20.48
CA GLY A 484 -8.75 7.84 -20.96
C GLY A 484 -7.24 8.05 -20.76
N ILE A 485 -6.50 6.95 -20.53
CA ILE A 485 -5.05 6.82 -20.74
C ILE A 485 -4.82 6.18 -22.10
N TYR A 486 -4.24 6.90 -23.05
CA TYR A 486 -4.11 6.47 -24.43
C TYR A 486 -2.67 6.22 -24.81
N LYS A 487 -2.42 5.04 -25.39
CA LYS A 487 -1.13 4.66 -25.94
C LYS A 487 -1.02 4.99 -27.41
N LEU A 488 -0.15 5.94 -27.74
CA LEU A 488 0.17 6.32 -29.11
C LEU A 488 1.50 5.68 -29.54
N THR A 489 1.49 5.05 -30.71
CA THR A 489 2.69 4.50 -31.36
C THR A 489 2.67 4.89 -32.83
N ASN A 490 3.82 4.86 -33.49
CA ASN A 490 3.88 5.14 -34.93
C ASN A 490 2.96 4.21 -35.76
N LYS A 491 2.71 2.98 -35.27
CA LYS A 491 1.83 1.99 -35.93
C LYS A 491 0.35 2.34 -35.80
N ASN A 492 -0.08 2.85 -34.64
CA ASN A 492 -1.49 3.16 -34.37
C ASN A 492 -1.83 4.64 -34.57
N TYR A 493 -0.89 5.47 -35.02
CA TYR A 493 -1.07 6.90 -35.27
C TYR A 493 -2.39 7.25 -35.97
N SER A 494 -2.73 6.51 -37.04
CA SER A 494 -3.95 6.76 -37.82
C SER A 494 -5.25 6.45 -37.07
N ARG A 495 -5.20 5.86 -35.87
CA ARG A 495 -6.34 5.74 -34.97
C ARG A 495 -6.73 7.10 -34.38
N PHE A 496 -5.73 7.91 -34.05
CA PHE A 496 -5.89 9.18 -33.34
C PHE A 496 -5.89 10.37 -34.27
N PHE A 497 -5.03 10.35 -35.28
CA PHE A 497 -4.85 11.46 -36.22
C PHE A 497 -5.30 11.06 -37.62
N ASP A 498 -5.78 12.04 -38.39
CA ASP A 498 -6.07 11.86 -39.81
C ASP A 498 -4.79 11.96 -40.67
N ASN A 499 -4.97 12.01 -41.99
CA ASN A 499 -3.85 12.06 -42.92
C ASN A 499 -3.15 13.42 -42.94
N ASP A 500 -3.82 14.47 -42.49
CA ASP A 500 -3.29 15.84 -42.41
C ASP A 500 -2.65 16.09 -41.03
N GLY A 501 -2.69 15.11 -40.13
CA GLY A 501 -2.13 15.20 -38.79
C GLY A 501 -3.08 15.79 -37.76
N VAL A 502 -4.36 15.99 -38.11
CA VAL A 502 -5.38 16.53 -37.20
C VAL A 502 -5.94 15.43 -36.32
N ILE A 503 -5.99 15.68 -35.01
CA ILE A 503 -6.62 14.76 -34.06
C ILE A 503 -8.09 14.59 -34.44
N LYS A 504 -8.52 13.34 -34.55
CA LYS A 504 -9.90 13.02 -34.93
C LYS A 504 -10.84 13.36 -33.79
N ALA A 505 -11.96 14.00 -34.12
CA ALA A 505 -13.00 14.32 -33.16
C ALA A 505 -13.45 13.05 -32.39
N GLY A 506 -13.39 13.12 -31.06
CA GLY A 506 -13.76 12.01 -30.17
C GLY A 506 -12.75 10.85 -30.10
N ALA A 507 -11.57 10.95 -30.73
CA ALA A 507 -10.53 9.93 -30.58
C ALA A 507 -9.93 9.90 -29.16
N VAL A 508 -9.96 11.04 -28.47
CA VAL A 508 -9.50 11.23 -27.08
C VAL A 508 -10.54 12.09 -26.35
N THR A 509 -10.83 11.76 -25.09
CA THR A 509 -11.73 12.55 -24.23
C THR A 509 -10.99 13.73 -23.58
N ASN A 510 -11.69 14.80 -23.24
CA ASN A 510 -11.05 15.93 -22.54
C ASN A 510 -10.61 15.52 -21.13
N GLY A 511 -9.43 16.00 -20.71
CA GLY A 511 -8.79 15.64 -19.44
C GLY A 511 -8.01 14.34 -19.49
N SER A 512 -7.75 13.80 -20.68
CA SER A 512 -7.01 12.55 -20.88
C SER A 512 -5.50 12.70 -20.92
N LEU A 513 -4.81 11.58 -20.73
CA LEU A 513 -3.38 11.40 -20.98
C LEU A 513 -3.19 10.65 -22.30
N LEU A 514 -2.36 11.18 -23.19
CA LEU A 514 -1.95 10.55 -24.45
C LEU A 514 -0.43 10.41 -24.46
N THR A 515 0.07 9.22 -24.18
CA THR A 515 1.51 8.94 -24.09
C THR A 515 2.02 8.35 -25.41
N ALA A 516 3.05 8.98 -25.97
CA ALA A 516 3.68 8.61 -27.22
C ALA A 516 4.90 7.72 -26.99
N TYR A 517 4.84 6.50 -27.53
CA TYR A 517 5.91 5.51 -27.39
C TYR A 517 6.71 5.34 -28.69
N GLY A 518 8.03 5.46 -28.54
CA GLY A 518 9.01 5.24 -29.60
C GLY A 518 9.07 6.35 -30.65
N LYS A 519 9.47 5.99 -31.89
CA LYS A 519 9.89 6.97 -32.90
C LYS A 519 8.79 7.30 -33.90
N PHE A 520 8.49 8.59 -34.05
CA PHE A 520 7.59 9.13 -35.06
C PHE A 520 8.41 9.86 -36.13
N THR A 521 8.05 9.72 -37.41
CA THR A 521 8.82 10.36 -38.49
C THR A 521 7.88 10.90 -39.56
N ASN A 522 8.04 12.18 -39.92
CA ASN A 522 7.20 12.88 -40.90
C ASN A 522 5.70 12.77 -40.56
N LYS A 523 5.37 13.04 -39.30
CA LYS A 523 4.01 13.01 -38.77
C LYS A 523 3.78 14.26 -37.97
N ASP A 524 2.74 15.02 -38.29
CA ASP A 524 2.39 16.24 -37.55
C ASP A 524 1.27 15.94 -36.55
N PHE A 525 1.32 16.58 -35.38
CA PHE A 525 0.38 16.37 -34.29
C PHE A 525 -0.40 17.66 -34.09
N ILE A 526 -1.53 17.78 -34.77
CA ILE A 526 -2.40 18.96 -34.71
C ILE A 526 -3.55 18.66 -33.74
N PHE A 527 -3.49 19.28 -32.57
CA PHE A 527 -4.53 19.23 -31.56
C PHE A 527 -5.57 20.31 -31.82
N ASP A 528 -6.81 19.89 -32.07
CA ASP A 528 -7.91 20.76 -32.45
C ASP A 528 -9.12 20.53 -31.53
N ASN A 529 -9.54 21.59 -30.82
CA ASN A 529 -10.69 21.58 -29.91
C ASN A 529 -10.65 20.45 -28.84
N VAL A 530 -9.46 20.14 -28.32
CA VAL A 530 -9.23 19.07 -27.34
C VAL A 530 -8.42 19.58 -26.13
N GLN A 531 -8.68 19.02 -24.96
CA GLN A 531 -7.92 19.30 -23.74
C GLN A 531 -7.28 18.01 -23.22
N LEU A 532 -5.96 17.90 -23.21
CA LEU A 532 -5.27 16.67 -22.81
C LEU A 532 -3.83 16.95 -22.37
N THR A 533 -3.21 15.98 -21.70
CA THR A 533 -1.76 15.90 -21.55
C THR A 533 -1.20 15.00 -22.66
N PHE A 534 -0.25 15.51 -23.43
CA PHE A 534 0.51 14.78 -24.44
C PHE A 534 1.93 14.58 -23.92
N GLU A 535 2.29 13.33 -23.67
CA GLU A 535 3.52 12.96 -22.98
C GLU A 535 4.41 12.11 -23.89
N GLY A 536 5.72 12.33 -23.84
CA GLY A 536 6.70 11.42 -24.43
C GLY A 536 7.14 10.34 -23.45
N ASP A 537 7.18 9.07 -23.88
CA ASP A 537 7.92 8.04 -23.13
C ASP A 537 9.44 8.33 -23.16
N GLU A 538 10.20 7.74 -22.24
CA GLU A 538 11.67 7.87 -22.16
C GLU A 538 12.40 7.56 -23.49
N ASN A 539 11.81 6.72 -24.35
CA ASN A 539 12.35 6.33 -25.66
C ASN A 539 11.72 7.08 -26.84
N SER A 540 10.83 8.03 -26.57
CA SER A 540 10.07 8.73 -27.60
C SER A 540 10.91 9.79 -28.31
N VAL A 541 10.88 9.77 -29.64
CA VAL A 541 11.56 10.80 -30.46
C VAL A 541 10.75 11.13 -31.71
N PHE A 542 10.53 12.42 -31.93
CA PHE A 542 9.75 12.96 -33.03
C PHE A 542 10.69 13.54 -34.11
N TYR A 543 10.80 12.88 -35.26
CA TYR A 543 11.67 13.29 -36.36
C TYR A 543 10.90 13.97 -37.48
N ASN A 544 11.30 15.20 -37.81
CA ASN A 544 10.66 16.01 -38.86
C ASN A 544 9.14 16.08 -38.64
N THR A 545 8.78 16.52 -37.44
CA THR A 545 7.43 16.54 -36.91
C THR A 545 7.13 17.94 -36.37
N SER A 546 5.89 18.37 -36.50
CA SER A 546 5.36 19.57 -35.83
C SER A 546 4.33 19.16 -34.77
N ILE A 547 4.31 19.84 -33.63
CA ILE A 547 3.20 19.80 -32.68
C ILE A 547 2.48 21.15 -32.74
N ILE A 548 1.18 21.13 -33.03
CA ILE A 548 0.37 22.32 -33.25
C ILE A 548 -0.86 22.25 -32.33
N THR A 549 -1.21 23.36 -31.68
CA THR A 549 -2.48 23.48 -30.96
C THR A 549 -3.30 24.62 -31.57
N GLN A 550 -4.54 24.34 -31.95
CA GLN A 550 -5.40 25.31 -32.65
C GLN A 550 -6.83 25.36 -32.09
N ASN A 551 -7.57 26.40 -32.47
CA ASN A 551 -8.95 26.64 -32.01
C ASN A 551 -9.04 26.66 -30.46
N ASN A 552 -9.90 25.81 -29.87
CA ASN A 552 -10.09 25.74 -28.42
C ASN A 552 -9.23 24.65 -27.76
N ALA A 553 -8.14 24.22 -28.40
CA ALA A 553 -7.23 23.26 -27.79
C ALA A 553 -6.57 23.85 -26.53
N LYS A 554 -6.33 22.99 -25.54
CA LYS A 554 -5.57 23.30 -24.33
C LYS A 554 -4.75 22.08 -23.95
N VAL A 555 -3.50 22.04 -24.38
CA VAL A 555 -2.64 20.87 -24.30
C VAL A 555 -1.42 21.15 -23.42
N THR A 556 -1.14 20.23 -22.51
CA THR A 556 0.17 20.14 -21.85
C THR A 556 1.01 19.16 -22.63
N VAL A 557 2.08 19.63 -23.29
CA VAL A 557 3.09 18.82 -23.95
C VAL A 557 4.26 18.66 -22.99
N THR A 558 4.56 17.44 -22.56
CA THR A 558 5.60 17.17 -21.55
C THR A 558 6.54 16.04 -21.99
N ASP A 559 7.81 16.15 -21.59
CA ASP A 559 8.81 15.09 -21.77
C ASP A 559 9.02 14.65 -23.25
N VAL A 560 8.77 15.56 -24.20
CA VAL A 560 8.93 15.25 -25.63
C VAL A 560 10.33 15.59 -26.14
N THR A 561 10.89 14.71 -26.97
CA THR A 561 12.13 14.99 -27.72
C THR A 561 11.85 15.14 -29.21
N ILE A 562 12.02 16.34 -29.76
CA ILE A 562 11.88 16.63 -31.20
C ILE A 562 13.26 16.79 -31.85
N ASP A 563 13.55 16.04 -32.93
CA ASP A 563 14.77 16.17 -33.76
C ASP A 563 14.41 16.41 -35.22
N ASN A 564 14.35 17.68 -35.59
CA ASN A 564 13.91 18.16 -36.88
C ASN A 564 15.09 18.54 -37.78
N LYS A 565 15.08 18.06 -39.04
CA LYS A 565 16.09 18.35 -40.07
C LYS A 565 15.45 18.79 -41.40
N ASN A 566 15.61 20.06 -41.76
CA ASN A 566 14.97 20.70 -42.93
C ASN A 566 13.43 20.66 -42.85
N THR A 567 12.89 21.12 -41.73
CA THR A 567 11.45 21.39 -41.55
C THR A 567 10.98 22.51 -42.47
N ASN A 568 9.67 22.56 -42.74
CA ASN A 568 9.13 23.60 -43.63
C ASN A 568 8.51 24.79 -42.88
N THR A 569 8.26 24.69 -41.58
CA THR A 569 7.53 25.72 -40.82
C THR A 569 8.03 25.90 -39.38
N TYR A 570 7.75 24.98 -38.46
CA TYR A 570 8.06 25.08 -37.03
C TYR A 570 8.16 23.68 -36.41
N ALA A 571 8.74 23.55 -35.22
CA ALA A 571 8.68 22.32 -34.42
C ALA A 571 7.47 22.33 -33.48
N ILE A 572 7.16 23.48 -32.87
CA ILE A 572 6.00 23.70 -32.01
C ILE A 572 5.29 24.98 -32.46
N LEU A 573 3.96 24.93 -32.57
CA LEU A 573 3.10 26.10 -32.74
C LEU A 573 1.92 26.03 -31.75
N PHE A 574 1.88 26.95 -30.79
CA PHE A 574 0.71 27.16 -29.94
C PHE A 574 -0.11 28.33 -30.44
N GLU A 575 -0.98 28.06 -31.41
CA GLU A 575 -1.94 29.04 -31.96
C GLU A 575 -3.11 29.27 -30.98
N SER A 576 -3.49 28.23 -30.24
CA SER A 576 -4.52 28.32 -29.18
C SER A 576 -3.95 28.81 -27.84
N LYS A 577 -4.85 29.13 -26.89
CA LYS A 577 -4.49 29.73 -25.60
C LYS A 577 -4.35 28.70 -24.46
N GLY A 578 -3.50 29.00 -23.49
CA GLY A 578 -3.42 28.24 -22.24
C GLY A 578 -2.74 26.87 -22.34
N ASN A 579 -1.91 26.66 -23.36
CA ASN A 579 -1.11 25.45 -23.55
C ASN A 579 0.18 25.53 -22.74
N THR A 580 0.79 24.37 -22.50
CA THR A 580 2.06 24.25 -21.79
C THR A 580 3.01 23.37 -22.59
N LEU A 581 4.26 23.80 -22.74
CA LEU A 581 5.39 22.95 -23.09
C LEU A 581 6.23 22.82 -21.82
N LYS A 582 6.60 21.59 -21.45
CA LYS A 582 7.29 21.31 -20.19
C LYS A 582 8.36 20.24 -20.37
N ASP A 583 9.50 20.43 -19.70
CA ASP A 583 10.58 19.42 -19.60
C ASP A 583 10.98 18.79 -20.95
N SER A 584 10.86 19.54 -22.04
CA SER A 584 10.98 19.02 -23.41
C SER A 584 12.28 19.43 -24.10
N ILE A 585 12.78 18.56 -24.98
CA ILE A 585 14.01 18.80 -25.75
C ILE A 585 13.66 19.02 -27.22
N ILE A 586 13.89 20.25 -27.72
CA ILE A 586 13.56 20.63 -29.09
C ILE A 586 14.84 20.93 -29.87
N THR A 587 15.20 20.04 -30.78
CA THR A 587 16.33 20.21 -31.70
C THR A 587 15.82 20.50 -33.11
N VAL A 588 16.18 21.66 -33.65
CA VAL A 588 15.81 22.04 -35.04
C VAL A 588 17.07 22.39 -35.82
N LYS A 589 17.29 21.71 -36.94
CA LYS A 589 18.35 22.00 -37.89
C LYS A 589 17.77 22.27 -39.27
N ASP A 590 17.71 23.55 -39.67
CA ASP A 590 17.12 23.96 -40.93
C ASP A 590 18.09 24.65 -41.88
N ASN A 591 17.79 24.57 -43.16
CA ASN A 591 18.47 25.33 -44.20
C ASN A 591 17.68 26.58 -44.64
N LYS A 592 16.45 26.76 -44.12
CA LYS A 592 15.57 27.92 -44.27
C LYS A 592 15.45 28.69 -42.96
N ALA A 593 15.17 29.98 -43.07
CA ALA A 593 14.76 30.81 -41.95
C ALA A 593 13.33 30.45 -41.55
N ILE A 594 13.13 30.18 -40.26
CA ILE A 594 11.85 29.84 -39.65
C ILE A 594 11.80 30.30 -38.18
N HIS A 595 10.61 30.24 -37.57
CA HIS A 595 10.43 30.25 -36.12
C HIS A 595 10.36 28.80 -35.62
N ALA A 596 11.29 28.36 -34.77
CA ALA A 596 11.31 26.95 -34.33
C ALA A 596 10.18 26.63 -33.34
N VAL A 597 9.94 27.49 -32.37
CA VAL A 597 8.82 27.43 -31.43
C VAL A 597 8.06 28.75 -31.53
N GLU A 598 6.74 28.67 -31.71
CA GLU A 598 5.88 29.85 -31.86
C GLU A 598 4.71 29.82 -30.87
N LEU A 599 4.51 30.94 -30.17
CA LEU A 599 3.38 31.22 -29.29
C LEU A 599 2.55 32.36 -29.91
N SER A 600 1.43 32.00 -30.53
CA SER A 600 0.49 32.96 -31.14
C SER A 600 -0.83 33.07 -30.38
N GLY A 601 -1.10 32.15 -29.44
CA GLY A 601 -2.22 32.23 -28.50
C GLY A 601 -1.80 32.77 -27.13
N ASP A 602 -2.74 33.32 -26.37
CA ASP A 602 -2.45 33.93 -25.06
C ASP A 602 -2.21 32.89 -23.95
N ASN A 603 -1.52 33.30 -22.88
CA ASN A 603 -1.36 32.53 -21.65
C ASN A 603 -0.71 31.15 -21.83
N ASN A 604 0.15 30.97 -22.85
CA ASN A 604 0.92 29.74 -22.98
C ASN A 604 2.14 29.76 -22.04
N VAL A 605 2.62 28.57 -21.65
CA VAL A 605 3.74 28.39 -20.72
C VAL A 605 4.82 27.51 -21.35
N LEU A 606 6.08 27.93 -21.24
CA LEU A 606 7.28 27.10 -21.43
C LEU A 606 7.98 26.99 -20.08
N ASP A 607 8.22 25.77 -19.61
CA ASP A 607 8.76 25.48 -18.27
C ASP A 607 9.80 24.34 -18.34
N GLY A 608 11.05 24.62 -17.98
CA GLY A 608 12.11 23.60 -17.94
C GLY A 608 12.59 23.08 -19.30
N ASP A 609 12.24 23.74 -20.41
CA ASP A 609 12.53 23.25 -21.76
C ASP A 609 13.98 23.50 -22.22
N TYR A 610 14.45 22.69 -23.18
CA TYR A 610 15.76 22.85 -23.83
C TYR A 610 15.62 22.99 -25.35
N LEU A 611 15.85 24.20 -25.87
CA LEU A 611 15.77 24.51 -27.30
C LEU A 611 17.19 24.59 -27.91
N TYR A 612 17.52 23.67 -28.83
CA TYR A 612 18.78 23.65 -29.57
C TYR A 612 18.56 23.84 -31.08
N ILE A 613 18.80 25.06 -31.54
CA ILE A 613 18.33 25.51 -32.85
C ILE A 613 19.52 25.89 -33.74
N THR A 614 19.54 25.40 -34.98
CA THR A 614 20.57 25.68 -36.00
C THR A 614 19.88 26.00 -37.33
N MET A 615 19.86 27.26 -37.75
CA MET A 615 19.15 27.72 -38.95
C MET A 615 19.82 28.96 -39.52
N PRO A 616 19.67 29.30 -40.82
CA PRO A 616 20.25 30.53 -41.33
C PRO A 616 19.58 31.79 -40.76
N SER A 617 20.37 32.83 -40.56
CA SER A 617 19.88 34.21 -40.39
C SER A 617 19.38 34.76 -41.73
N ALA A 618 18.29 35.51 -41.71
CA ALA A 618 17.64 36.04 -42.91
C ALA A 618 17.23 37.51 -42.79
N ASP A 619 16.99 38.15 -43.95
CA ASP A 619 16.61 39.56 -43.98
C ASP A 619 15.30 39.79 -43.23
N VAL A 620 15.28 40.82 -42.38
CA VAL A 620 14.08 41.28 -41.65
C VAL A 620 12.98 41.64 -42.65
N GLU A 621 11.77 41.13 -42.44
CA GLU A 621 10.59 41.55 -43.18
C GLU A 621 10.00 42.81 -42.54
N TYR A 622 9.60 43.78 -43.35
CA TYR A 622 9.00 45.02 -42.85
C TYR A 622 7.52 45.07 -43.20
N ASP A 623 6.69 45.36 -42.20
CA ASP A 623 5.28 45.63 -42.43
C ASP A 623 5.05 47.00 -43.11
N ALA A 624 3.79 47.33 -43.40
CA ALA A 624 3.43 48.61 -44.03
C ALA A 624 3.77 49.85 -43.18
N ASN A 625 4.07 49.66 -41.89
CA ASN A 625 4.46 50.70 -40.94
C ASN A 625 5.99 50.73 -40.67
N TYR A 626 6.77 49.94 -41.40
CA TYR A 626 8.21 49.76 -41.19
C TYR A 626 8.57 49.15 -39.81
N VAL A 627 7.68 48.35 -39.23
CA VAL A 627 8.02 47.46 -38.12
C VAL A 627 8.74 46.24 -38.70
N GLY A 628 9.93 45.97 -38.19
CA GLY A 628 10.77 44.87 -38.65
C GLY A 628 10.46 43.58 -37.88
N HIS A 629 10.19 42.52 -38.63
CA HIS A 629 9.92 41.18 -38.15
C HIS A 629 11.07 40.26 -38.58
N PRO A 630 11.92 39.80 -37.66
CA PRO A 630 12.86 38.72 -37.93
C PRO A 630 12.07 37.50 -38.43
N VAL A 631 12.57 36.83 -39.46
CA VAL A 631 11.96 35.57 -39.96
C VAL A 631 12.70 34.33 -39.46
N THR A 632 13.71 34.54 -38.61
CA THR A 632 14.53 33.49 -37.97
C THR A 632 14.49 33.69 -36.46
N SER A 633 13.82 32.80 -35.72
CA SER A 633 13.97 32.77 -34.27
C SER A 633 13.91 31.37 -33.67
N ALA A 634 14.55 31.20 -32.51
CA ALA A 634 14.40 29.97 -31.73
C ALA A 634 13.03 29.93 -31.02
N LEU A 635 12.63 31.06 -30.41
CA LEU A 635 11.31 31.26 -29.84
C LEU A 635 10.70 32.56 -30.38
N PHE A 636 9.46 32.48 -30.88
CA PHE A 636 8.66 33.62 -31.32
C PHE A 636 7.39 33.74 -30.49
N ILE A 637 7.11 34.94 -29.97
CA ILE A 637 5.92 35.24 -29.17
C ILE A 637 5.21 36.43 -29.81
N SER A 638 3.95 36.23 -30.22
CA SER A 638 3.12 37.25 -30.89
C SER A 638 1.80 37.51 -30.18
N SER A 639 1.71 37.13 -28.89
CA SER A 639 0.49 37.13 -28.09
C SER A 639 0.74 37.50 -26.62
N ASP A 640 -0.34 37.72 -25.88
CA ASP A 640 -0.28 38.27 -24.53
C ASP A 640 -0.15 37.20 -23.43
N ASN A 641 0.45 37.61 -22.30
CA ASN A 641 0.50 36.86 -21.04
C ASN A 641 1.16 35.48 -21.11
N ASN A 642 2.06 35.25 -22.07
CA ASN A 642 2.87 34.03 -22.10
C ASN A 642 3.94 34.05 -21.00
N LEU A 643 4.25 32.87 -20.46
CA LEU A 643 5.29 32.65 -19.46
C LEU A 643 6.40 31.77 -20.05
N VAL A 644 7.65 32.17 -19.84
CA VAL A 644 8.83 31.37 -20.16
C VAL A 644 9.69 31.33 -18.90
N GLU A 645 9.76 30.17 -18.28
CA GLU A 645 10.52 29.92 -17.05
C GLU A 645 11.43 28.70 -17.21
N ASP A 646 12.58 28.75 -16.54
CA ASP A 646 13.60 27.69 -16.51
C ASP A 646 13.99 27.05 -17.87
N THR A 647 13.72 27.76 -18.96
CA THR A 647 13.94 27.31 -20.34
C THR A 647 15.32 27.75 -20.84
N THR A 648 16.09 26.81 -21.36
CA THR A 648 17.41 27.06 -21.96
C THR A 648 17.31 27.13 -23.48
N ILE A 649 17.81 28.21 -24.08
CA ILE A 649 17.75 28.45 -25.53
C ILE A 649 19.15 28.63 -26.10
N TYR A 650 19.48 27.78 -27.09
CA TYR A 650 20.68 27.89 -27.92
C TYR A 650 20.29 28.08 -29.38
N LEU A 651 20.83 29.13 -30.01
CA LEU A 651 20.64 29.42 -31.43
C LEU A 651 21.98 29.59 -32.15
N ASP A 652 22.26 28.72 -33.13
CA ASP A 652 23.32 28.90 -34.12
C ASP A 652 22.73 29.41 -35.45
N ALA A 653 22.91 30.71 -35.69
CA ALA A 653 22.51 31.39 -36.92
C ALA A 653 23.69 31.83 -37.82
N SER A 654 24.80 31.09 -37.77
CA SER A 654 26.04 31.44 -38.47
C SER A 654 25.94 31.43 -40.00
N LYS A 655 25.00 30.67 -40.57
CA LYS A 655 24.70 30.68 -42.00
C LYS A 655 23.85 31.91 -42.35
N LYS A 656 24.18 32.62 -43.43
CA LYS A 656 23.48 33.84 -43.85
C LYS A 656 22.68 33.63 -45.12
N THR A 657 21.46 34.15 -45.17
CA THR A 657 20.61 34.21 -46.35
C THR A 657 20.00 35.61 -46.48
N GLY A 658 20.63 36.51 -47.22
CA GLY A 658 20.14 37.88 -47.39
C GLY A 658 21.23 38.94 -47.37
N SER A 659 20.84 40.20 -47.53
CA SER A 659 21.74 41.37 -47.53
C SER A 659 22.00 41.92 -46.13
N TYR A 660 21.02 41.81 -45.24
CA TYR A 660 21.00 42.30 -43.85
C TYR A 660 20.35 41.27 -42.91
N PRO A 661 20.98 40.09 -42.74
CA PRO A 661 20.35 38.99 -42.03
C PRO A 661 20.32 39.21 -40.52
N SER A 662 19.18 38.93 -39.89
CA SER A 662 18.98 38.85 -38.45
C SER A 662 18.54 37.45 -38.03
N ALA A 663 18.71 37.15 -36.74
CA ALA A 663 18.15 35.98 -36.09
C ALA A 663 18.10 36.23 -34.59
N ASP A 664 16.98 35.87 -33.96
CA ASP A 664 16.75 36.14 -32.55
C ASP A 664 16.58 34.85 -31.76
N ALA A 665 17.27 34.74 -30.61
CA ALA A 665 17.03 33.61 -29.71
C ALA A 665 15.60 33.65 -29.16
N ILE A 666 15.13 34.85 -28.82
CA ILE A 666 13.74 35.11 -28.43
C ILE A 666 13.31 36.39 -29.15
N ASP A 667 12.20 36.32 -29.86
CA ASP A 667 11.53 37.47 -30.47
C ASP A 667 10.13 37.61 -29.87
N ILE A 668 9.82 38.81 -29.37
CA ILE A 668 8.55 39.14 -28.69
C ILE A 668 7.95 40.36 -29.36
N GLN A 669 6.76 40.18 -29.92
CA GLN A 669 6.03 41.18 -30.67
C GLN A 669 4.60 41.29 -30.18
N SER A 670 4.01 42.48 -30.36
CA SER A 670 2.67 42.85 -29.90
C SER A 670 1.80 43.34 -31.04
#